data_AF-A0A9P9IXA2-F1
#
_entry.id   AF-A0A9P9IXA2-F1
#
_cell.length_a   1.000
_cell.length_b   1.000
_cell.length_c   1.000
_cell.angle_alpha   90.00
_cell.angle_beta   90.00
_cell.angle_gamma   90.00
#
_symmetry.space_group_name_H-M   'P 1'
#
loop_
_entity.id
_entity.type
_entity.pdbx_description
1 polymer ?
#
loop_
_entity_poly.entity_id
_entity_poly.type
_entity_poly.pdbx_seq_one_letter_code
_entity_poly.pdbx_strand_id
1 'polypeptide(L)'
;MDRARKRELRALNEKAWDDEKDLFPVSKTLDSSLKKNTAFIKRLRTAITSATLATFLQEIRTLSLHKYLSEIISACYEGLCRLKSPGEIEAGVEIVSALHQRFGPGEFTEYLAWLLGKGMATPDKSILKSLAPEVREKEEKERITRQRALLRVVTELWLVCAIRTLDDVSRPDDATKGAAGKSTELKPRSSSSKGNASEPFPLEVLKDLLGYDREHANLPLLVIFVKSFSWDILGVKPTGADGRKTVEEDGVATAANGENQDDEVYEAGASSAADQPFTEPELRDRFRNVLKKYFEDVKAHIMRDQKSIHSQARRNAEAYVKSGEVFEDRQANYEKQVKAQERLVSNAQVIADAVGADMPDLKDSDDSLGSANGSIGLVKTGDYLRSMGDGAGIWEDEDERRFYENLVDLKGKVPPILLEDGKKKKPDSDEQVGKKIDQSEASEATKPSDPAEDQSTAIANKTIGAQVDALLARLPELTNKDIVDQTAIDFCFLNSKASRNRLVKALTEVPKGRSDLLPSWSRLVATLGRYMPDVPKGLVEYLDAEFRSLQRRKEKDFLGQVRLSNIRYLAELTKFGIVPEHVVFHCLKVSLDDFSRMNIEILCNLIENCGRYLLRNPETSPRMTSFLETLQRKKSVQHIGQPERMLIDNAVYYVDPPERPAIEQKERTPMELFIRKLIYVDMTKRNYSKILKQIRRLHWEEAEVVAILEKVFSKPGKVKYGSVHLLGILLSALYRHHPAFVVKVIDNVVESVSFGLEQNDFRFFQRRVAEVKYLGELYNYRILEHPVIFDIMYRIMTFGYGGPPVPGRFTPLDPPDDFFRIRLVATMLETCGMFFNRGAAGKKLDYFLSFFQYYVFTKASLPLDIEFTVQDTFALTRPQWKMAANLEEAAKAFQLAVAQDQKTAGIDRAVDMDDGTSGASSDDENDDGEDDDDSASDEEEADDVDDDSDRESTFDEEAIVVTRQEEEVDPEDEAEFEREYAKMMSESLESRKFERKQLFDVPLPVRPKNRESSTASEPSSAQEEPPAGHTMAFSLLTKRGNRQQTRTVELPSDSTFAIAMKNQQQAEREEQQRIKNLVLNYDLQQNDDPDGHERPTTYYHNRLERSNKDRGQRIRKLQLSDVDWT
;
A
#
# COMPACT_ATOMS: atom_id res chain seq x y z
N MET A 1 19.82 -37.20 -9.04
CA MET A 1 20.14 -38.61 -9.26
C MET A 1 20.81 -38.64 -10.60
N ASP A 2 21.97 -39.26 -10.69
CA ASP A 2 22.67 -39.33 -11.98
C ASP A 2 21.80 -40.08 -13.03
N ARG A 3 22.05 -39.79 -14.31
CA ARG A 3 21.26 -40.38 -15.41
C ARG A 3 21.51 -41.87 -15.60
N ALA A 4 22.65 -42.38 -15.17
CA ALA A 4 22.98 -43.80 -15.26
C ALA A 4 22.08 -44.62 -14.31
N ARG A 5 22.00 -44.18 -13.05
CA ARG A 5 21.13 -44.74 -12.02
C ARG A 5 19.65 -44.62 -12.38
N LYS A 6 19.21 -43.49 -12.96
CA LYS A 6 17.84 -43.36 -13.49
C LYS A 6 17.52 -44.44 -14.54
N ARG A 7 18.44 -44.71 -15.48
CA ARG A 7 18.25 -45.76 -16.50
C ARG A 7 18.27 -47.17 -15.90
N GLU A 8 19.14 -47.42 -14.92
CA GLU A 8 19.17 -48.69 -14.20
C GLU A 8 17.83 -48.95 -13.48
N LEU A 9 17.35 -47.99 -12.70
CA LEU A 9 16.04 -48.08 -12.05
C LEU A 9 14.91 -48.22 -13.07
N ARG A 10 15.00 -47.51 -14.20
CA ARG A 10 14.02 -47.63 -15.29
C ARG A 10 13.92 -49.05 -15.81
N ALA A 11 15.06 -49.69 -16.13
CA ALA A 11 15.06 -51.06 -16.63
C ALA A 11 14.53 -52.07 -15.59
N LEU A 12 14.83 -51.87 -14.30
CA LEU A 12 14.31 -52.74 -13.23
C LEU A 12 12.81 -52.54 -13.02
N ASN A 13 12.32 -51.30 -13.07
CA ASN A 13 10.91 -51.00 -12.88
C ASN A 13 10.08 -51.46 -14.11
N GLU A 14 10.61 -51.34 -15.34
CA GLU A 14 9.97 -51.89 -16.54
C GLU A 14 9.74 -53.41 -16.41
N LYS A 15 10.74 -54.16 -15.93
CA LYS A 15 10.58 -55.59 -15.65
C LYS A 15 9.52 -55.89 -14.59
N ALA A 16 9.38 -55.04 -13.58
CA ALA A 16 8.34 -55.20 -12.57
C ALA A 16 6.94 -54.97 -13.15
N TRP A 17 6.80 -54.11 -14.16
CA TRP A 17 5.56 -53.96 -14.93
C TRP A 17 5.25 -55.16 -15.83
N ASP A 18 6.26 -55.92 -16.25
CA ASP A 18 6.12 -57.18 -17.00
C ASP A 18 5.88 -58.40 -16.07
N ASP A 19 5.53 -58.15 -14.81
CA ASP A 19 5.28 -59.15 -13.76
C ASP A 19 6.50 -60.07 -13.43
N GLU A 20 7.73 -59.64 -13.76
CA GLU A 20 8.94 -60.32 -13.29
C GLU A 20 9.06 -60.22 -11.76
N LYS A 21 9.36 -61.36 -11.11
CA LYS A 21 9.48 -61.47 -9.65
C LYS A 21 10.95 -61.46 -9.21
N ASP A 22 11.16 -61.19 -7.92
CA ASP A 22 12.48 -61.21 -7.26
C ASP A 22 13.48 -60.17 -7.80
N LEU A 23 12.98 -59.06 -8.37
CA LEU A 23 13.79 -57.96 -8.90
C LEU A 23 14.51 -57.17 -7.80
N PHE A 24 13.89 -57.06 -6.61
CA PHE A 24 14.53 -56.49 -5.43
C PHE A 24 15.04 -57.61 -4.52
N PRO A 25 16.31 -57.61 -4.08
CA PRO A 25 16.85 -58.67 -3.24
C PRO A 25 16.25 -58.62 -1.82
N VAL A 26 15.59 -59.70 -1.40
CA VAL A 26 14.92 -59.88 -0.09
C VAL A 26 15.63 -60.93 0.76
N SER A 27 15.65 -60.79 2.09
CA SER A 27 16.22 -61.81 2.99
C SER A 27 15.37 -63.09 3.04
N LYS A 28 16.03 -64.25 3.20
CA LYS A 28 15.36 -65.58 3.27
C LYS A 28 14.32 -65.67 4.39
N THR A 29 14.55 -64.97 5.50
CA THR A 29 13.60 -64.82 6.60
C THR A 29 13.26 -63.35 6.78
N LEU A 30 11.98 -63.04 6.92
CA LEU A 30 11.47 -61.68 7.06
C LEU A 30 10.99 -61.43 8.48
N ASP A 31 11.30 -60.25 9.02
CA ASP A 31 10.88 -59.83 10.35
C ASP A 31 9.45 -59.23 10.29
N SER A 32 8.51 -59.88 10.98
CA SER A 32 7.11 -59.47 11.09
C SER A 32 6.80 -58.68 12.36
N SER A 33 7.82 -58.20 13.09
CA SER A 33 7.66 -57.38 14.30
C SER A 33 6.81 -56.14 14.02
N LEU A 34 5.68 -56.04 14.73
CA LEU A 34 4.78 -54.88 14.66
C LEU A 34 5.56 -53.57 14.93
N LYS A 35 6.44 -53.57 15.94
CA LYS A 35 7.24 -52.40 16.32
C LYS A 35 8.09 -51.87 15.15
N LYS A 36 8.74 -52.77 14.40
CA LYS A 36 9.58 -52.38 13.27
C LYS A 36 8.75 -51.95 12.05
N ASN A 37 7.65 -52.64 11.75
CA ASN A 37 6.74 -52.25 10.66
C ASN A 37 6.10 -50.88 10.92
N THR A 38 5.62 -50.62 12.14
CA THR A 38 5.07 -49.30 12.51
C THR A 38 6.13 -48.19 12.49
N ALA A 39 7.38 -48.50 12.89
CA ALA A 39 8.48 -47.56 12.81
C ALA A 39 8.83 -47.20 11.34
N PHE A 40 8.87 -48.19 10.45
CA PHE A 40 9.05 -47.99 9.00
C PHE A 40 7.97 -47.05 8.44
N ILE A 41 6.69 -47.32 8.72
CA ILE A 41 5.54 -46.51 8.25
C ILE A 41 5.63 -45.06 8.77
N LYS A 42 5.95 -44.88 10.07
CA LYS A 42 6.10 -43.55 10.66
C LYS A 42 7.25 -42.76 10.02
N ARG A 43 8.37 -43.43 9.75
CA ARG A 43 9.53 -42.81 9.09
C ARG A 43 9.20 -42.44 7.64
N LEU A 44 8.51 -43.33 6.91
CA LEU A 44 8.10 -43.09 5.52
C LEU A 44 7.23 -41.84 5.39
N ARG A 45 6.40 -41.54 6.41
CA ARG A 45 5.53 -40.36 6.44
C ARG A 45 6.26 -39.03 6.65
N THR A 46 7.42 -39.03 7.34
CA THR A 46 7.98 -37.79 7.91
C THR A 46 9.48 -37.59 7.72
N ALA A 47 10.23 -38.63 7.35
CA ALA A 47 11.69 -38.62 7.38
C ALA A 47 12.30 -39.31 6.14
N ILE A 48 11.78 -39.00 4.95
CA ILE A 48 12.41 -39.35 3.68
C ILE A 48 13.50 -38.31 3.39
N THR A 49 14.77 -38.71 3.53
CA THR A 49 15.95 -37.88 3.31
C THR A 49 17.07 -38.73 2.74
N SER A 50 18.11 -38.11 2.18
CA SER A 50 19.29 -38.85 1.69
C SER A 50 19.97 -39.65 2.81
N ALA A 51 19.99 -39.14 4.05
CA ALA A 51 20.58 -39.84 5.19
C ALA A 51 19.81 -41.09 5.63
N THR A 52 18.48 -41.10 5.46
CA THR A 52 17.62 -42.23 5.87
C THR A 52 17.43 -43.27 4.77
N LEU A 53 17.88 -43.00 3.55
CA LEU A 53 17.70 -43.87 2.38
C LEU A 53 18.24 -45.29 2.60
N ALA A 54 19.49 -45.42 3.07
CA ALA A 54 20.11 -46.73 3.30
C ALA A 54 19.31 -47.57 4.31
N THR A 55 18.79 -46.92 5.36
CA THR A 55 17.92 -47.56 6.36
C THR A 55 16.62 -48.07 5.74
N PHE A 56 15.97 -47.27 4.89
CA PHE A 56 14.76 -47.70 4.18
C PHE A 56 15.02 -48.90 3.28
N LEU A 57 16.08 -48.89 2.48
CA LEU A 57 16.42 -50.00 1.59
C LEU A 57 16.68 -51.30 2.38
N GLN A 58 17.36 -51.19 3.53
CA GLN A 58 17.61 -52.33 4.39
C GLN A 58 16.33 -52.86 5.06
N GLU A 59 15.44 -51.98 5.50
CA GLU A 59 14.15 -52.38 6.08
C GLU A 59 13.21 -52.99 5.01
N ILE A 60 13.19 -52.46 3.78
CA ILE A 60 12.44 -53.06 2.66
C ILE A 60 12.97 -54.46 2.34
N ARG A 61 14.27 -54.70 2.47
CA ARG A 61 14.89 -56.02 2.29
C ARG A 61 14.53 -57.03 3.38
N THR A 62 14.32 -56.58 4.62
CA THR A 62 14.30 -57.46 5.80
C THR A 62 12.95 -57.56 6.51
N LEU A 63 12.03 -56.62 6.31
CA LEU A 63 10.72 -56.61 6.99
C LEU A 63 9.62 -57.29 6.16
N SER A 64 8.69 -57.94 6.84
CA SER A 64 7.45 -58.50 6.26
C SER A 64 6.37 -57.42 6.11
N LEU A 65 6.46 -56.62 5.04
CA LEU A 65 5.61 -55.43 4.83
C LEU A 65 4.25 -55.70 4.17
N HIS A 66 4.03 -56.86 3.55
CA HIS A 66 2.85 -57.12 2.69
C HIS A 66 1.49 -56.92 3.41
N LYS A 67 1.39 -57.26 4.71
CA LYS A 67 0.16 -57.02 5.52
C LYS A 67 -0.13 -55.54 5.80
N TYR A 68 0.85 -54.66 5.63
CA TYR A 68 0.78 -53.24 5.93
C TYR A 68 0.74 -52.37 4.66
N LEU A 69 0.57 -52.97 3.49
CA LEU A 69 0.77 -52.29 2.21
C LEU A 69 -0.16 -51.07 2.04
N SER A 70 -1.43 -51.15 2.45
CA SER A 70 -2.36 -50.02 2.42
C SER A 70 -1.90 -48.84 3.28
N GLU A 71 -1.34 -49.10 4.47
CA GLU A 71 -0.79 -48.07 5.36
C GLU A 71 0.51 -47.49 4.79
N ILE A 72 1.34 -48.34 4.18
CA ILE A 72 2.60 -47.95 3.53
C ILE A 72 2.32 -47.04 2.34
N ILE A 73 1.35 -47.37 1.48
CA ILE A 73 0.96 -46.54 0.32
C ILE A 73 0.51 -45.15 0.79
N SER A 74 -0.34 -45.09 1.81
CA SER A 74 -0.81 -43.83 2.39
C SER A 74 0.34 -43.02 3.01
N ALA A 75 1.18 -43.64 3.82
CA ALA A 75 2.34 -42.99 4.44
C ALA A 75 3.39 -42.53 3.41
N CYS A 76 3.59 -43.32 2.35
CA CYS A 76 4.47 -42.97 1.23
C CYS A 76 3.97 -41.69 0.56
N TYR A 77 2.70 -41.64 0.16
CA TYR A 77 2.11 -40.44 -0.44
C TYR A 77 2.24 -39.20 0.45
N GLU A 78 1.96 -39.33 1.75
CA GLU A 78 2.10 -38.22 2.72
C GLU A 78 3.55 -37.72 2.83
N GLY A 79 4.53 -38.63 2.79
CA GLY A 79 5.95 -38.30 2.78
C GLY A 79 6.36 -37.59 1.48
N LEU A 80 5.94 -38.13 0.33
CA LEU A 80 6.21 -37.57 -0.99
C LEU A 80 5.67 -36.14 -1.15
N CYS A 81 4.54 -35.80 -0.53
CA CYS A 81 3.97 -34.45 -0.54
C CYS A 81 4.87 -33.38 0.13
N ARG A 82 5.87 -33.78 0.90
CA ARG A 82 6.69 -32.90 1.73
C ARG A 82 8.12 -32.70 1.23
N LEU A 83 8.53 -33.43 0.19
CA LEU A 83 9.90 -33.39 -0.35
C LEU A 83 10.16 -32.06 -1.06
N LYS A 84 11.27 -31.38 -0.72
CA LYS A 84 11.59 -30.04 -1.25
C LYS A 84 12.92 -30.01 -1.98
N SER A 85 13.93 -30.66 -1.42
CA SER A 85 15.29 -30.67 -1.98
C SER A 85 15.46 -31.78 -3.04
N PRO A 86 16.39 -31.62 -4.00
CA PRO A 86 16.72 -32.67 -4.96
C PRO A 86 17.08 -33.99 -4.27
N GLY A 87 17.96 -33.96 -3.26
CA GLY A 87 18.38 -35.17 -2.54
C GLY A 87 17.23 -35.93 -1.82
N GLU A 88 16.25 -35.22 -1.28
CA GLU A 88 15.03 -35.84 -0.71
C GLU A 88 14.18 -36.51 -1.78
N ILE A 89 14.02 -35.86 -2.95
CA ILE A 89 13.26 -36.40 -4.08
C ILE A 89 13.94 -37.67 -4.60
N GLU A 90 15.26 -37.67 -4.73
CA GLU A 90 16.05 -38.85 -5.13
C GLU A 90 15.87 -40.02 -4.17
N ALA A 91 15.94 -39.76 -2.85
CA ALA A 91 15.66 -40.77 -1.85
C ALA A 91 14.23 -41.31 -1.95
N GLY A 92 13.24 -40.44 -2.19
CA GLY A 92 11.87 -40.84 -2.44
C GLY A 92 11.71 -41.74 -3.66
N VAL A 93 12.39 -41.43 -4.77
CA VAL A 93 12.35 -42.21 -6.02
C VAL A 93 12.96 -43.60 -5.83
N GLU A 94 14.08 -43.71 -5.13
CA GLU A 94 14.70 -45.00 -4.78
C GLU A 94 13.80 -45.86 -3.90
N ILE A 95 13.19 -45.26 -2.86
CA ILE A 95 12.28 -45.97 -1.95
C ILE A 95 11.04 -46.48 -2.70
N VAL A 96 10.43 -45.65 -3.55
CA VAL A 96 9.28 -46.03 -4.36
C VAL A 96 9.65 -47.12 -5.36
N SER A 97 10.81 -47.02 -6.03
CA SER A 97 11.30 -48.04 -6.96
C SER A 97 11.55 -49.38 -6.26
N ALA A 98 12.14 -49.38 -5.07
CA ALA A 98 12.35 -50.58 -4.27
C ALA A 98 11.03 -51.24 -3.84
N LEU A 99 10.02 -50.45 -3.45
CA LEU A 99 8.69 -50.96 -3.12
C LEU A 99 7.95 -51.49 -4.36
N HIS A 100 8.06 -50.80 -5.50
CA HIS A 100 7.52 -51.23 -6.79
C HIS A 100 8.14 -52.55 -7.27
N GLN A 101 9.47 -52.68 -7.24
CA GLN A 101 10.18 -53.91 -7.62
C GLN A 101 9.89 -55.08 -6.68
N ARG A 102 9.50 -54.81 -5.42
CA ARG A 102 9.20 -55.85 -4.42
C ARG A 102 7.76 -56.34 -4.48
N PHE A 103 6.79 -55.44 -4.66
CA PHE A 103 5.35 -55.76 -4.59
C PHE A 103 4.64 -55.72 -5.95
N GLY A 104 5.30 -55.18 -6.97
CA GLY A 104 4.75 -55.06 -8.31
C GLY A 104 3.74 -53.90 -8.47
N PRO A 105 3.19 -53.75 -9.68
CA PRO A 105 2.27 -52.68 -10.00
C PRO A 105 0.92 -52.83 -9.28
N GLY A 106 0.27 -53.98 -9.42
CA GLY A 106 -1.11 -54.20 -8.97
C GLY A 106 -1.35 -54.12 -7.47
N GLU A 107 -0.33 -54.34 -6.63
CA GLU A 107 -0.48 -54.27 -5.17
C GLU A 107 -0.06 -52.92 -4.58
N PHE A 108 0.90 -52.21 -5.20
CA PHE A 108 1.50 -51.01 -4.64
C PHE A 108 1.34 -49.77 -5.53
N THR A 109 1.72 -49.91 -6.80
CA THR A 109 2.02 -48.77 -7.66
C THR A 109 0.76 -48.11 -8.20
N GLU A 110 -0.22 -48.91 -8.62
CA GLU A 110 -1.49 -48.41 -9.16
C GLU A 110 -2.25 -47.57 -8.12
N TYR A 111 -2.22 -48.01 -6.85
CA TYR A 111 -2.84 -47.29 -5.73
C TYR A 111 -2.07 -46.03 -5.33
N LEU A 112 -0.73 -46.08 -5.34
CA LEU A 112 0.11 -44.90 -5.09
C LEU A 112 -0.09 -43.85 -6.20
N ALA A 113 -0.12 -44.29 -7.47
CA ALA A 113 -0.34 -43.47 -8.64
C ALA A 113 -1.72 -42.78 -8.58
N TRP A 114 -2.76 -43.46 -8.09
CA TRP A 114 -4.06 -42.84 -7.83
C TRP A 114 -3.98 -41.69 -6.82
N LEU A 115 -3.30 -41.89 -5.69
CA LEU A 115 -3.12 -40.84 -4.67
C LEU A 115 -2.32 -39.65 -5.22
N LEU A 116 -1.25 -39.91 -5.99
CA LEU A 116 -0.46 -38.88 -6.65
C LEU A 116 -1.30 -38.07 -7.65
N GLY A 117 -2.11 -38.75 -8.48
CA GLY A 117 -3.02 -38.10 -9.43
C GLY A 117 -4.05 -37.22 -8.72
N LYS A 118 -4.66 -37.72 -7.64
CA LYS A 118 -5.58 -36.94 -6.79
C LYS A 118 -4.89 -35.72 -6.15
N GLY A 119 -3.63 -35.85 -5.75
CA GLY A 119 -2.84 -34.75 -5.20
C GLY A 119 -2.52 -33.65 -6.22
N MET A 120 -2.45 -34.01 -7.50
CA MET A 120 -2.18 -33.10 -8.63
C MET A 120 -3.45 -32.49 -9.26
N ALA A 121 -4.63 -33.04 -8.98
CA ALA A 121 -5.89 -32.56 -9.53
C ALA A 121 -6.23 -31.12 -9.13
N THR A 122 -6.87 -30.39 -10.05
CA THR A 122 -7.38 -29.04 -9.78
C THR A 122 -8.71 -29.09 -8.98
N PRO A 123 -8.92 -28.20 -7.97
CA PRO A 123 -10.17 -28.17 -7.21
C PRO A 123 -11.35 -27.69 -8.06
N ASP A 124 -12.56 -28.16 -7.74
CA ASP A 124 -13.78 -27.70 -8.43
C ASP A 124 -13.99 -26.20 -8.19
N LYS A 125 -14.05 -25.43 -9.30
CA LYS A 125 -14.24 -23.97 -9.29
C LYS A 125 -15.53 -23.53 -8.58
N SER A 126 -16.55 -24.39 -8.51
CA SER A 126 -17.80 -24.11 -7.78
C SER A 126 -17.59 -24.04 -6.27
N ILE A 127 -16.74 -24.92 -5.73
CA ILE A 127 -16.41 -24.99 -4.30
C ILE A 127 -15.53 -23.80 -3.92
N LEU A 128 -14.49 -23.52 -4.70
CA LEU A 128 -13.61 -22.37 -4.44
C LEU A 128 -14.37 -21.04 -4.44
N LYS A 129 -15.35 -20.87 -5.34
CA LYS A 129 -16.19 -19.66 -5.40
C LYS A 129 -17.10 -19.48 -4.19
N SER A 130 -17.47 -20.57 -3.50
CA SER A 130 -18.31 -20.53 -2.30
C SER A 130 -17.55 -20.14 -1.02
N LEU A 131 -16.22 -20.16 -1.05
CA LEU A 131 -15.36 -19.81 0.07
C LEU A 131 -15.10 -18.30 0.15
N ALA A 132 -14.94 -17.80 1.37
CA ALA A 132 -14.48 -16.44 1.64
C ALA A 132 -13.11 -16.17 0.99
N PRO A 133 -12.80 -14.92 0.59
CA PRO A 133 -11.56 -14.59 -0.13
C PRO A 133 -10.28 -15.05 0.57
N GLU A 134 -10.19 -14.84 1.89
CA GLU A 134 -9.01 -15.21 2.69
C GLU A 134 -8.82 -16.74 2.78
N VAL A 135 -9.93 -17.48 2.91
CA VAL A 135 -9.90 -18.95 2.97
C VAL A 135 -9.48 -19.52 1.62
N ARG A 136 -10.02 -18.95 0.53
CA ARG A 136 -9.65 -19.33 -0.83
C ARG A 136 -8.16 -19.11 -1.10
N GLU A 137 -7.61 -17.95 -0.71
CA GLU A 137 -6.19 -17.65 -0.88
C GLU A 137 -5.30 -18.62 -0.09
N LYS A 138 -5.69 -18.96 1.14
CA LYS A 138 -4.97 -19.93 1.98
C LYS A 138 -5.00 -21.33 1.35
N GLU A 139 -6.16 -21.82 0.94
CA GLU A 139 -6.29 -23.14 0.29
C GLU A 139 -5.47 -23.23 -1.00
N GLU A 140 -5.49 -22.17 -1.81
CA GLU A 140 -4.74 -22.10 -3.06
C GLU A 140 -3.22 -22.11 -2.80
N LYS A 141 -2.76 -21.39 -1.78
CA LYS A 141 -1.34 -21.39 -1.36
C LYS A 141 -0.89 -22.77 -0.88
N GLU A 142 -1.71 -23.46 -0.10
CA GLU A 142 -1.43 -24.83 0.37
C GLU A 142 -1.45 -25.83 -0.79
N ARG A 143 -2.37 -25.68 -1.75
CA ARG A 143 -2.44 -26.47 -2.98
C ARG A 143 -1.17 -26.32 -3.81
N ILE A 144 -0.77 -25.09 -4.15
CA ILE A 144 0.43 -24.81 -4.94
C ILE A 144 1.69 -25.37 -4.25
N THR A 145 1.79 -25.24 -2.92
CA THR A 145 2.93 -25.78 -2.16
C THR A 145 3.04 -27.30 -2.28
N ARG A 146 1.91 -28.02 -2.20
CA ARG A 146 1.84 -29.48 -2.34
C ARG A 146 2.14 -29.93 -3.77
N GLN A 147 1.47 -29.32 -4.75
CA GLN A 147 1.65 -29.67 -6.16
C GLN A 147 3.05 -29.35 -6.67
N ARG A 148 3.72 -28.34 -6.10
CA ARG A 148 5.13 -28.06 -6.39
C ARG A 148 6.05 -29.24 -6.06
N ALA A 149 5.85 -29.88 -4.91
CA ALA A 149 6.61 -31.06 -4.51
C ALA A 149 6.24 -32.26 -5.41
N LEU A 150 4.94 -32.52 -5.52
CA LEU A 150 4.42 -33.67 -6.25
C LEU A 150 4.72 -33.64 -7.75
N LEU A 151 4.72 -32.48 -8.41
CA LEU A 151 5.04 -32.37 -9.84
C LEU A 151 6.46 -32.87 -10.13
N ARG A 152 7.43 -32.56 -9.27
CA ARG A 152 8.79 -33.09 -9.41
C ARG A 152 8.84 -34.59 -9.15
N VAL A 153 8.21 -35.05 -8.07
CA VAL A 153 8.18 -36.47 -7.69
C VAL A 153 7.54 -37.32 -8.79
N VAL A 154 6.34 -36.95 -9.26
CA VAL A 154 5.62 -37.66 -10.32
C VAL A 154 6.45 -37.71 -11.60
N THR A 155 7.11 -36.60 -11.96
CA THR A 155 7.95 -36.57 -13.15
C THR A 155 9.17 -37.46 -13.02
N GLU A 156 9.85 -37.47 -11.86
CA GLU A 156 10.98 -38.37 -11.61
C GLU A 156 10.57 -39.85 -11.57
N LEU A 157 9.45 -40.17 -10.93
CA LEU A 157 8.89 -41.53 -10.91
C LEU A 157 8.54 -42.03 -12.32
N TRP A 158 8.08 -41.12 -13.19
CA TRP A 158 7.84 -41.43 -14.59
C TRP A 158 9.14 -41.63 -15.39
N LEU A 159 10.19 -40.83 -15.14
CA LEU A 159 11.50 -41.00 -15.78
C LEU A 159 12.13 -42.36 -15.46
N VAL A 160 11.92 -42.88 -14.25
CA VAL A 160 12.35 -44.23 -13.85
C VAL A 160 11.29 -45.31 -14.11
N CYS A 161 10.22 -45.03 -14.86
CA CYS A 161 9.12 -45.98 -15.16
C CYS A 161 8.48 -46.65 -13.92
N ALA A 162 8.60 -46.06 -12.73
CA ALA A 162 7.84 -46.50 -11.57
C ALA A 162 6.34 -46.17 -11.76
N ILE A 163 6.01 -45.12 -12.50
CA ILE A 163 4.65 -44.83 -12.99
C ILE A 163 4.69 -44.54 -14.50
N ARG A 164 3.59 -44.82 -15.22
CA ARG A 164 3.55 -44.67 -16.70
C ARG A 164 2.46 -43.71 -17.17
N THR A 165 1.20 -44.07 -16.97
CA THR A 165 0.00 -43.31 -17.37
C THR A 165 -0.98 -43.20 -16.20
N LEU A 166 -1.89 -42.22 -16.25
CA LEU A 166 -3.04 -42.14 -15.34
C LEU A 166 -4.09 -43.24 -15.61
N ASP A 167 -4.02 -43.94 -16.73
CA ASP A 167 -4.89 -45.09 -17.02
C ASP A 167 -4.54 -46.33 -16.17
N ASP A 168 -3.30 -46.41 -15.66
CA ASP A 168 -2.80 -47.52 -14.85
C ASP A 168 -3.22 -47.39 -13.36
N VAL A 169 -4.09 -46.46 -12.98
CA VAL A 169 -4.42 -46.19 -11.57
C VAL A 169 -5.60 -47.02 -11.05
N SER A 170 -5.45 -47.58 -9.85
CA SER A 170 -6.49 -48.35 -9.18
C SER A 170 -7.04 -47.61 -7.96
N ARG A 171 -8.37 -47.46 -7.88
CA ARG A 171 -9.02 -46.78 -6.74
C ARG A 171 -8.98 -47.71 -5.53
N PRO A 172 -8.59 -47.22 -4.33
CA PRO A 172 -8.58 -48.03 -3.11
C PRO A 172 -9.92 -48.70 -2.77
N ASP A 173 -11.06 -48.12 -3.19
CA ASP A 173 -12.41 -48.65 -2.93
C ASP A 173 -12.85 -49.77 -3.90
N ASP A 174 -12.17 -49.99 -5.03
CA ASP A 174 -12.54 -51.04 -5.99
C ASP A 174 -12.22 -52.47 -5.48
N ALA A 175 -11.47 -52.59 -4.36
CA ALA A 175 -11.27 -53.84 -3.65
C ALA A 175 -12.47 -54.25 -2.76
N THR A 176 -13.41 -53.35 -2.47
CA THR A 176 -14.58 -53.61 -1.63
C THR A 176 -15.82 -52.89 -2.17
N LYS A 177 -16.64 -53.59 -2.97
CA LYS A 177 -17.98 -53.11 -3.34
C LYS A 177 -18.82 -52.83 -2.09
N GLY A 178 -19.17 -51.57 -1.84
CA GLY A 178 -20.24 -51.22 -0.90
C GLY A 178 -20.26 -49.78 -0.38
N ALA A 179 -21.11 -48.96 -1.00
CA ALA A 179 -21.86 -47.83 -0.42
C ALA A 179 -21.14 -46.56 0.08
N ALA A 180 -21.63 -45.45 -0.49
CA ALA A 180 -21.79 -44.10 0.08
C ALA A 180 -20.60 -43.11 0.08
N GLY A 181 -20.79 -42.04 -0.71
CA GLY A 181 -20.12 -40.76 -0.52
C GLY A 181 -19.67 -40.12 -1.83
N LYS A 182 -20.38 -39.10 -2.32
CA LYS A 182 -19.90 -38.22 -3.40
C LYS A 182 -18.65 -37.49 -2.89
N SER A 183 -17.48 -38.07 -3.12
CA SER A 183 -16.18 -37.41 -3.04
C SER A 183 -15.77 -36.94 -4.44
N THR A 184 -14.94 -35.91 -4.52
CA THR A 184 -14.44 -35.30 -5.77
C THR A 184 -13.97 -36.38 -6.75
N GLU A 185 -14.82 -36.68 -7.74
CA GLU A 185 -14.50 -37.61 -8.82
C GLU A 185 -13.31 -37.03 -9.60
N LEU A 186 -12.20 -37.77 -9.64
CA LEU A 186 -11.36 -37.79 -10.84
C LEU A 186 -12.28 -38.31 -11.95
N LYS A 187 -12.99 -37.42 -12.64
CA LYS A 187 -13.69 -37.78 -13.87
C LYS A 187 -12.59 -38.06 -14.89
N PRO A 188 -12.39 -39.31 -15.35
CA PRO A 188 -11.77 -39.50 -16.64
C PRO A 188 -12.70 -38.79 -17.63
N ARG A 189 -12.30 -37.61 -18.09
CA ARG A 189 -13.02 -36.96 -19.18
C ARG A 189 -12.80 -37.85 -20.38
N SER A 190 -13.86 -38.55 -20.76
CA SER A 190 -13.95 -39.35 -21.97
C SER A 190 -13.48 -38.54 -23.18
N SER A 191 -12.22 -38.66 -23.53
CA SER A 191 -11.76 -38.65 -24.91
C SER A 191 -11.30 -40.03 -25.28
N SER A 192 -12.18 -41.03 -25.11
CA SER A 192 -12.15 -42.22 -25.95
C SER A 192 -12.57 -41.84 -27.37
N SER A 193 -11.82 -40.94 -28.01
CA SER A 193 -11.64 -41.04 -29.46
C SER A 193 -10.77 -42.28 -29.65
N LYS A 194 -11.41 -43.37 -30.08
CA LYS A 194 -10.74 -44.59 -30.56
C LYS A 194 -9.53 -44.18 -31.42
N GLY A 195 -8.31 -44.38 -30.90
CA GLY A 195 -7.08 -44.23 -31.68
C GLY A 195 -5.87 -43.59 -31.00
N ASN A 196 -6.00 -42.84 -29.89
CA ASN A 196 -4.83 -42.23 -29.25
C ASN A 196 -4.25 -43.13 -28.14
N ALA A 197 -2.95 -43.41 -28.23
CA ALA A 197 -2.16 -44.06 -27.18
C ALA A 197 -2.28 -43.30 -25.85
N SER A 198 -2.25 -44.04 -24.73
CA SER A 198 -2.31 -43.48 -23.37
C SER A 198 -1.22 -42.43 -23.17
N GLU A 199 -1.58 -41.30 -22.55
CA GLU A 199 -0.65 -40.19 -22.39
C GLU A 199 0.27 -40.41 -21.18
N PRO A 200 1.53 -39.97 -21.26
CA PRO A 200 2.42 -40.00 -20.10
C PRO A 200 1.83 -39.22 -18.92
N PHE A 201 1.95 -39.78 -17.73
CA PHE A 201 1.40 -39.20 -16.50
C PHE A 201 1.73 -37.70 -16.35
N PRO A 202 3.00 -37.24 -16.51
CA PRO A 202 3.32 -35.82 -16.36
C PRO A 202 2.68 -34.93 -17.43
N LEU A 203 2.49 -35.45 -18.65
CA LEU A 203 1.89 -34.71 -19.77
C LEU A 203 0.40 -34.43 -19.51
N GLU A 204 -0.33 -35.44 -19.04
CA GLU A 204 -1.76 -35.31 -18.73
C GLU A 204 -1.99 -34.36 -17.55
N VAL A 205 -1.15 -34.45 -16.50
CA VAL A 205 -1.16 -33.51 -15.37
C VAL A 205 -0.91 -32.07 -15.83
N LEU A 206 0.07 -31.84 -16.70
CA LEU A 206 0.32 -30.51 -17.25
C LEU A 206 -0.85 -29.99 -18.08
N LYS A 207 -1.51 -30.84 -18.88
CA LYS A 207 -2.71 -30.43 -19.63
C LYS A 207 -3.86 -30.01 -18.74
N ASP A 208 -4.11 -30.72 -17.63
CA ASP A 208 -5.15 -30.33 -16.67
C ASP A 208 -4.82 -29.03 -15.94
N LEU A 209 -3.59 -28.92 -15.42
CA LEU A 209 -3.13 -27.73 -14.68
C LEU A 209 -3.14 -26.46 -15.55
N LEU A 210 -2.70 -26.56 -16.80
CA LEU A 210 -2.50 -25.41 -17.68
C LEU A 210 -3.76 -25.08 -18.51
N GLY A 211 -4.59 -26.08 -18.85
CA GLY A 211 -5.71 -25.90 -19.78
C GLY A 211 -6.86 -25.01 -19.28
N TYR A 212 -6.93 -24.72 -17.98
CA TYR A 212 -8.01 -23.93 -17.36
C TYR A 212 -7.53 -22.76 -16.49
N ASP A 213 -6.26 -22.40 -16.57
CA ASP A 213 -5.58 -21.44 -15.70
C ASP A 213 -5.57 -20.02 -16.28
N ARG A 214 -6.73 -19.36 -16.25
CA ARG A 214 -6.91 -18.00 -16.82
C ARG A 214 -6.09 -16.91 -16.14
N GLU A 215 -5.91 -17.04 -14.83
CA GLU A 215 -5.15 -16.08 -14.00
C GLU A 215 -3.66 -16.44 -13.93
N HIS A 216 -3.25 -17.52 -14.61
CA HIS A 216 -1.87 -18.00 -14.65
C HIS A 216 -1.26 -18.31 -13.25
N ALA A 217 -2.11 -18.76 -12.32
CA ALA A 217 -1.70 -19.09 -10.96
C ALA A 217 -0.81 -20.35 -10.88
N ASN A 218 -0.90 -21.23 -11.89
CA ASN A 218 -0.09 -22.44 -12.00
C ASN A 218 1.25 -22.20 -12.73
N LEU A 219 1.49 -21.01 -13.30
CA LEU A 219 2.74 -20.68 -14.00
C LEU A 219 4.01 -20.96 -13.16
N PRO A 220 4.06 -20.67 -11.83
CA PRO A 220 5.23 -21.03 -11.02
C PRO A 220 5.49 -22.53 -10.90
N LEU A 221 4.47 -23.38 -11.07
CA LEU A 221 4.64 -24.84 -11.12
C LEU A 221 5.31 -25.24 -12.44
N LEU A 222 4.89 -24.63 -13.55
CA LEU A 222 5.47 -24.87 -14.87
C LEU A 222 6.94 -24.42 -14.93
N VAL A 223 7.27 -23.25 -14.36
CA VAL A 223 8.66 -22.77 -14.25
C VAL A 223 9.54 -23.79 -13.55
N ILE A 224 9.04 -24.41 -12.49
CA ILE A 224 9.78 -25.44 -11.75
C ILE A 224 9.97 -26.71 -12.57
N PHE A 225 8.92 -27.15 -13.27
CA PHE A 225 9.01 -28.29 -14.18
C PHE A 225 10.07 -28.06 -15.26
N VAL A 226 10.03 -26.91 -15.92
CA VAL A 226 10.99 -26.55 -16.98
C VAL A 226 12.42 -26.47 -16.43
N LYS A 227 12.64 -25.82 -15.28
CA LYS A 227 13.97 -25.72 -14.67
C LYS A 227 14.53 -27.08 -14.27
N SER A 228 13.68 -28.01 -13.84
CA SER A 228 14.11 -29.34 -13.39
C SER A 228 14.26 -30.35 -14.53
N PHE A 229 13.48 -30.23 -15.61
CA PHE A 229 13.36 -31.29 -16.63
C PHE A 229 13.53 -30.81 -18.08
N SER A 230 14.10 -29.62 -18.31
CA SER A 230 14.37 -29.06 -19.65
C SER A 230 15.15 -30.02 -20.55
N TRP A 231 16.24 -30.61 -20.04
CA TRP A 231 16.99 -31.60 -20.82
C TRP A 231 16.23 -32.92 -20.93
N ASP A 232 15.92 -33.56 -19.80
CA ASP A 232 15.40 -34.94 -19.76
C ASP A 232 14.06 -35.09 -20.51
N ILE A 233 13.21 -34.05 -20.54
CA ILE A 233 11.88 -34.07 -21.18
C ILE A 233 11.77 -33.20 -22.44
N LEU A 234 12.38 -32.01 -22.48
CA LEU A 234 12.23 -31.12 -23.64
C LEU A 234 13.41 -31.22 -24.62
N GLY A 235 14.52 -31.85 -24.20
CA GLY A 235 15.77 -31.88 -24.97
C GLY A 235 16.44 -30.51 -25.10
N VAL A 236 16.14 -29.56 -24.20
CA VAL A 236 16.72 -28.21 -24.21
C VAL A 236 17.75 -28.11 -23.09
N LYS A 237 18.99 -27.72 -23.41
CA LYS A 237 19.97 -27.40 -22.38
C LYS A 237 19.56 -26.06 -21.73
N PRO A 238 19.49 -25.97 -20.40
CA PRO A 238 19.12 -24.73 -19.74
C PRO A 238 20.15 -23.63 -20.04
N THR A 239 19.67 -22.49 -20.54
CA THR A 239 20.43 -21.25 -20.72
C THR A 239 20.96 -20.79 -19.37
N GLY A 240 22.23 -21.10 -19.08
CA GLY A 240 22.87 -20.82 -17.78
C GLY A 240 23.69 -21.98 -17.20
N ALA A 241 23.71 -23.16 -17.82
CA ALA A 241 24.55 -24.28 -17.37
C ALA A 241 26.07 -24.06 -17.61
N ASP A 242 26.46 -23.17 -18.54
CA ASP A 242 27.88 -22.84 -18.78
C ASP A 242 28.47 -21.84 -17.76
N GLY A 243 27.68 -21.40 -16.78
CA GLY A 243 28.10 -20.40 -15.78
C GLY A 243 28.78 -20.96 -14.51
N ARG A 244 29.04 -22.27 -14.44
CA ARG A 244 29.84 -22.88 -13.38
C ARG A 244 30.90 -23.78 -14.00
N LYS A 245 31.88 -23.16 -14.66
CA LYS A 245 33.23 -23.72 -14.63
C LYS A 245 33.71 -23.62 -13.18
N THR A 246 33.82 -24.77 -12.53
CA THR A 246 34.78 -24.93 -11.44
C THR A 246 36.12 -24.47 -11.99
N VAL A 247 36.69 -23.44 -11.38
CA VAL A 247 38.09 -23.09 -11.59
C VAL A 247 38.86 -24.27 -11.02
N GLU A 248 39.39 -25.12 -11.90
CA GLU A 248 40.52 -25.97 -11.54
C GLU A 248 41.73 -25.05 -11.38
N GLU A 249 42.51 -25.40 -10.38
CA GLU A 249 43.70 -24.75 -9.87
C GLU A 249 44.82 -24.85 -10.90
N ASP A 250 44.79 -23.98 -11.92
CA ASP A 250 45.95 -23.58 -12.73
C ASP A 250 45.56 -22.37 -13.58
N GLY A 251 46.10 -21.21 -13.21
CA GLY A 251 45.73 -19.90 -13.75
C GLY A 251 46.24 -19.63 -15.16
N VAL A 252 45.65 -20.24 -16.18
CA VAL A 252 45.85 -19.83 -17.58
C VAL A 252 44.52 -19.55 -18.29
N ALA A 253 44.25 -18.26 -18.51
CA ALA A 253 43.12 -17.80 -19.30
C ALA A 253 43.52 -17.73 -20.78
N THR A 254 43.14 -18.74 -21.58
CA THR A 254 43.08 -18.57 -23.05
C THR A 254 41.73 -17.98 -23.44
N ALA A 255 41.75 -16.71 -23.85
CA ALA A 255 40.65 -16.05 -24.53
C ALA A 255 40.50 -16.61 -25.94
N ALA A 256 39.34 -17.17 -26.27
CA ALA A 256 38.94 -17.44 -27.65
C ALA A 256 37.78 -16.50 -28.00
N ASN A 257 38.07 -15.52 -28.86
CA ASN A 257 37.10 -14.72 -29.58
C ASN A 257 36.21 -15.63 -30.43
N GLY A 258 34.90 -15.34 -30.44
CA GLY A 258 33.94 -15.96 -31.34
C GLY A 258 32.91 -14.94 -31.79
N GLU A 259 33.23 -14.28 -32.91
CA GLU A 259 32.26 -13.58 -33.75
C GLU A 259 31.30 -14.59 -34.41
N ASN A 260 30.13 -14.08 -34.80
CA ASN A 260 29.02 -14.75 -35.48
C ASN A 260 29.44 -15.73 -36.60
N GLN A 261 28.85 -16.93 -36.61
CA GLN A 261 28.56 -17.66 -37.85
C GLN A 261 27.38 -18.62 -37.67
N ASP A 262 26.40 -18.45 -38.56
CA ASP A 262 25.25 -19.31 -38.81
C ASP A 262 25.66 -20.68 -39.35
N ASP A 263 24.76 -21.66 -39.15
CA ASP A 263 24.56 -22.89 -39.91
C ASP A 263 25.80 -23.65 -40.41
N GLU A 264 26.21 -24.70 -39.69
CA GLU A 264 26.79 -25.89 -40.32
C GLU A 264 26.48 -27.18 -39.53
N VAL A 265 25.82 -28.10 -40.23
CA VAL A 265 25.53 -29.49 -39.86
C VAL A 265 26.78 -30.32 -40.12
N TYR A 266 27.44 -30.92 -39.11
CA TYR A 266 28.30 -32.15 -39.12
C TYR A 266 28.76 -32.34 -37.65
N GLU A 267 29.02 -33.48 -37.02
CA GLU A 267 29.12 -34.88 -37.40
C GLU A 267 28.98 -35.72 -36.11
N ALA A 268 28.45 -36.94 -36.23
CA ALA A 268 28.29 -37.88 -35.14
C ALA A 268 29.66 -38.41 -34.64
N GLY A 269 30.04 -38.03 -33.42
CA GLY A 269 31.21 -38.56 -32.71
C GLY A 269 30.87 -38.90 -31.27
N ALA A 270 30.47 -40.16 -31.04
CA ALA A 270 30.50 -40.88 -29.76
C ALA A 270 30.18 -40.09 -28.47
N SER A 271 28.99 -39.47 -28.36
CA SER A 271 28.43 -39.18 -27.03
C SER A 271 27.95 -40.49 -26.41
N SER A 272 28.49 -40.89 -25.26
CA SER A 272 28.00 -42.01 -24.45
C SER A 272 26.46 -42.09 -24.48
N ALA A 273 25.91 -43.27 -24.75
CA ALA A 273 24.46 -43.54 -24.72
C ALA A 273 23.79 -43.09 -23.39
N ALA A 274 24.60 -42.84 -22.35
CA ALA A 274 24.17 -42.32 -21.06
C ALA A 274 23.75 -40.83 -21.05
N ASP A 275 23.99 -40.03 -22.10
CA ASP A 275 23.69 -38.59 -22.06
C ASP A 275 22.45 -38.14 -22.86
N GLN A 276 21.81 -39.06 -23.59
CA GLN A 276 20.59 -38.75 -24.35
C GLN A 276 19.38 -38.46 -23.44
N PRO A 277 18.48 -37.52 -23.80
CA PRO A 277 17.24 -37.30 -23.06
C PRO A 277 16.34 -38.55 -23.02
N PHE A 278 15.54 -38.68 -21.96
CA PHE A 278 14.68 -39.85 -21.71
C PHE A 278 13.41 -39.91 -22.60
N THR A 279 13.13 -38.84 -23.33
CA THR A 279 11.94 -38.69 -24.17
C THR A 279 12.27 -38.85 -25.65
N GLU A 280 11.43 -39.54 -26.40
CA GLU A 280 11.51 -39.60 -27.87
C GLU A 280 11.13 -38.26 -28.52
N PRO A 281 11.65 -37.92 -29.72
CA PRO A 281 11.38 -36.64 -30.38
C PRO A 281 9.89 -36.29 -30.51
N GLU A 282 9.05 -37.25 -30.90
CA GLU A 282 7.59 -37.04 -31.00
C GLU A 282 6.95 -36.67 -29.67
N LEU A 283 7.43 -37.26 -28.56
CA LEU A 283 6.90 -36.98 -27.23
C LEU A 283 7.39 -35.61 -26.72
N ARG A 284 8.64 -35.24 -27.03
CA ARG A 284 9.19 -33.89 -26.74
C ARG A 284 8.32 -32.81 -27.38
N ASP A 285 7.90 -33.02 -28.63
CA ASP A 285 7.04 -32.07 -29.34
C ASP A 285 5.65 -31.94 -28.71
N ARG A 286 5.08 -33.03 -28.19
CA ARG A 286 3.80 -32.97 -27.44
C ARG A 286 3.91 -32.11 -26.18
N PHE A 287 4.99 -32.26 -25.40
CA PHE A 287 5.23 -31.38 -24.25
C PHE A 287 5.43 -29.92 -24.71
N ARG A 288 6.30 -29.68 -25.71
CA ARG A 288 6.53 -28.33 -26.23
C ARG A 288 5.25 -27.65 -26.73
N ASN A 289 4.35 -28.38 -27.39
CA ASN A 289 3.09 -27.83 -27.89
C ASN A 289 2.16 -27.37 -26.74
N VAL A 290 2.08 -28.13 -25.65
CA VAL A 290 1.31 -27.73 -24.45
C VAL A 290 1.91 -26.46 -23.84
N LEU A 291 3.24 -26.41 -23.71
CA LEU A 291 3.96 -25.26 -23.14
C LEU A 291 3.83 -24.01 -24.02
N LYS A 292 3.98 -24.14 -25.35
CA LYS A 292 3.82 -23.04 -26.31
C LYS A 292 2.41 -22.45 -26.27
N LYS A 293 1.38 -23.30 -26.25
CA LYS A 293 -0.02 -22.86 -26.16
C LYS A 293 -0.28 -22.06 -24.88
N TYR A 294 0.19 -22.57 -23.74
CA TYR A 294 0.06 -21.86 -22.47
C TYR A 294 0.86 -20.55 -22.44
N PHE A 295 2.07 -20.53 -23.04
CA PHE A 295 2.89 -19.34 -23.13
C PHE A 295 2.23 -18.22 -23.94
N GLU A 296 1.54 -18.53 -25.05
CA GLU A 296 0.78 -17.54 -25.80
C GLU A 296 -0.37 -16.93 -24.98
N ASP A 297 -1.06 -17.73 -24.16
CA ASP A 297 -2.08 -17.22 -23.22
C ASP A 297 -1.44 -16.30 -22.15
N VAL A 298 -0.23 -16.64 -21.66
CA VAL A 298 0.55 -15.81 -20.73
C VAL A 298 0.95 -14.48 -21.38
N LYS A 299 1.37 -14.47 -22.65
CA LYS A 299 1.70 -13.22 -23.36
C LYS A 299 0.51 -12.27 -23.40
N ALA A 300 -0.67 -12.80 -23.75
CA ALA A 300 -1.89 -12.01 -23.77
C ALA A 300 -2.27 -11.46 -22.38
N HIS A 301 -1.94 -12.19 -21.30
CA HIS A 301 -2.10 -11.70 -19.93
C HIS A 301 -1.13 -10.56 -19.61
N ILE A 302 0.15 -10.73 -19.90
CA ILE A 302 1.18 -9.72 -19.68
C ILE A 302 0.80 -8.41 -20.38
N MET A 303 0.40 -8.45 -21.64
CA MET A 303 0.02 -7.25 -22.39
C MET A 303 -1.21 -6.54 -21.79
N ARG A 304 -2.20 -7.31 -21.30
CA ARG A 304 -3.40 -6.76 -20.66
C ARG A 304 -3.07 -6.03 -19.37
N ASP A 305 -2.26 -6.64 -18.52
CA ASP A 305 -1.86 -6.08 -17.23
C ASP A 305 -0.96 -4.87 -17.44
N GLN A 306 -0.05 -4.93 -18.42
CA GLN A 306 0.78 -3.79 -18.81
C GLN A 306 -0.08 -2.58 -19.16
N LYS A 307 -1.09 -2.76 -20.04
CA LYS A 307 -2.02 -1.68 -20.43
C LYS A 307 -2.81 -1.12 -19.25
N SER A 308 -3.25 -1.99 -18.33
CA SER A 308 -3.96 -1.58 -17.10
C SER A 308 -3.07 -0.75 -16.18
N ILE A 309 -1.84 -1.19 -15.95
CA ILE A 309 -0.83 -0.51 -15.15
C ILE A 309 -0.50 0.87 -15.74
N HIS A 310 -0.35 0.99 -17.06
CA HIS A 310 -0.11 2.28 -17.73
C HIS A 310 -1.29 3.24 -17.57
N SER A 311 -2.52 2.75 -17.74
CA SER A 311 -3.72 3.56 -17.50
C SER A 311 -3.79 4.05 -16.05
N GLN A 312 -3.50 3.18 -15.08
CA GLN A 312 -3.50 3.56 -13.67
C GLN A 312 -2.38 4.56 -13.34
N ALA A 313 -1.18 4.40 -13.92
CA ALA A 313 -0.07 5.33 -13.78
C ALA A 313 -0.45 6.74 -14.24
N ARG A 314 -1.11 6.85 -15.41
CA ARG A 314 -1.62 8.11 -15.95
C ARG A 314 -2.63 8.77 -15.01
N ARG A 315 -3.59 8.01 -14.49
CA ARG A 315 -4.58 8.53 -13.52
C ARG A 315 -3.94 8.93 -12.19
N ASN A 316 -2.87 8.25 -11.76
CA ASN A 316 -2.12 8.63 -10.56
C ASN A 316 -1.36 9.94 -10.78
N ALA A 317 -0.75 10.13 -11.95
CA ALA A 317 -0.11 11.38 -12.34
C ALA A 317 -1.12 12.54 -12.40
N GLU A 318 -2.30 12.30 -12.96
CA GLU A 318 -3.42 13.26 -12.97
C GLU A 318 -3.86 13.66 -11.56
N ALA A 319 -4.03 12.69 -10.67
CA ALA A 319 -4.35 12.96 -9.27
C ALA A 319 -3.24 13.80 -8.62
N TYR A 320 -1.98 13.42 -8.79
CA TYR A 320 -0.85 14.17 -8.26
C TYR A 320 -0.81 15.63 -8.74
N VAL A 321 -1.10 15.87 -10.02
CA VAL A 321 -1.15 17.23 -10.59
C VAL A 321 -2.32 18.03 -10.00
N LYS A 322 -3.48 17.41 -9.80
CA LYS A 322 -4.69 18.07 -9.28
C LYS A 322 -4.60 18.37 -7.77
N SER A 323 -4.15 17.41 -6.96
CA SER A 323 -4.16 17.52 -5.48
C SER A 323 -2.78 17.79 -4.87
N GLY A 324 -1.68 17.66 -5.62
CA GLY A 324 -0.31 17.74 -5.09
C GLY A 324 0.16 16.47 -4.36
N GLU A 325 -0.73 15.49 -4.20
CA GLU A 325 -0.46 14.21 -3.51
C GLU A 325 -1.24 13.07 -4.17
N VAL A 326 -0.69 11.85 -4.12
CA VAL A 326 -1.40 10.61 -4.44
C VAL A 326 -1.64 9.87 -3.14
N PHE A 327 -2.89 9.52 -2.87
CA PHE A 327 -3.26 8.75 -1.68
C PHE A 327 -2.41 7.47 -1.54
N GLU A 328 -1.98 7.18 -0.31
CA GLU A 328 -1.08 6.07 0.01
C GLU A 328 -1.64 4.72 -0.46
N ASP A 329 -2.94 4.46 -0.23
CA ASP A 329 -3.61 3.23 -0.68
C ASP A 329 -3.56 3.04 -2.20
N ARG A 330 -3.66 4.14 -2.95
CA ARG A 330 -3.63 4.12 -4.41
C ARG A 330 -2.22 3.85 -4.93
N GLN A 331 -1.21 4.42 -4.27
CA GLN A 331 0.19 4.15 -4.55
C GLN A 331 0.56 2.70 -4.18
N ALA A 332 0.16 2.21 -3.01
CA ALA A 332 0.41 0.84 -2.56
C ALA A 332 -0.24 -0.21 -3.48
N ASN A 333 -1.48 0.02 -3.93
CA ASN A 333 -2.16 -0.85 -4.89
C ASN A 333 -1.45 -0.88 -6.24
N TYR A 334 -0.98 0.26 -6.72
CA TYR A 334 -0.24 0.36 -7.96
C TYR A 334 1.11 -0.36 -7.89
N GLU A 335 1.87 -0.17 -6.81
CA GLU A 335 3.12 -0.92 -6.56
C GLU A 335 2.89 -2.43 -6.45
N LYS A 336 1.77 -2.86 -5.85
CA LYS A 336 1.39 -4.28 -5.78
C LYS A 336 1.15 -4.87 -7.17
N GLN A 337 0.46 -4.14 -8.05
CA GLN A 337 0.21 -4.57 -9.44
C GLN A 337 1.51 -4.64 -10.24
N VAL A 338 2.39 -3.65 -10.11
CA VAL A 338 3.70 -3.65 -10.78
C VAL A 338 4.57 -4.83 -10.34
N LYS A 339 4.67 -5.09 -9.03
CA LYS A 339 5.40 -6.26 -8.51
C LYS A 339 4.81 -7.60 -8.98
N ALA A 340 3.49 -7.67 -9.16
CA ALA A 340 2.84 -8.86 -9.70
C ALA A 340 3.20 -9.06 -11.19
N GLN A 341 3.17 -7.99 -11.98
CA GLN A 341 3.54 -7.99 -13.39
C GLN A 341 5.02 -8.36 -13.60
N GLU A 342 5.95 -7.80 -12.82
CA GLU A 342 7.38 -8.16 -12.87
C GLU A 342 7.60 -9.66 -12.62
N ARG A 343 6.90 -10.24 -11.65
CA ARG A 343 6.95 -11.69 -11.37
C ARG A 343 6.36 -12.51 -12.51
N LEU A 344 5.26 -12.06 -13.11
CA LEU A 344 4.65 -12.72 -14.26
C LEU A 344 5.60 -12.74 -15.46
N VAL A 345 6.19 -11.60 -15.80
CA VAL A 345 7.19 -11.44 -16.88
C VAL A 345 8.42 -12.31 -16.63
N SER A 346 8.98 -12.28 -15.40
CA SER A 346 10.15 -13.10 -15.06
C SER A 346 9.88 -14.59 -15.17
N ASN A 347 8.70 -15.05 -14.74
CA ASN A 347 8.29 -16.45 -14.88
C ASN A 347 8.05 -16.82 -16.35
N ALA A 348 7.44 -15.93 -17.12
CA ALA A 348 7.18 -16.13 -18.54
C ALA A 348 8.49 -16.25 -19.34
N GLN A 349 9.51 -15.46 -19.01
CA GLN A 349 10.84 -15.53 -19.64
C GLN A 349 11.44 -16.94 -19.54
N VAL A 350 11.35 -17.59 -18.36
CA VAL A 350 11.88 -18.96 -18.18
C VAL A 350 11.18 -19.95 -19.11
N ILE A 351 9.89 -19.75 -19.38
CA ILE A 351 9.15 -20.61 -20.31
C ILE A 351 9.54 -20.28 -21.76
N ALA A 352 9.64 -18.99 -22.09
CA ALA A 352 10.07 -18.47 -23.39
C ALA A 352 11.39 -19.10 -23.83
N ASP A 353 12.40 -19.07 -22.96
CA ASP A 353 13.73 -19.65 -23.18
C ASP A 353 13.65 -21.16 -23.44
N ALA A 354 12.80 -21.87 -22.71
CA ALA A 354 12.66 -23.32 -22.83
C ALA A 354 11.88 -23.78 -24.05
N VAL A 355 10.93 -22.96 -24.55
CA VAL A 355 10.20 -23.27 -25.79
C VAL A 355 10.86 -22.68 -27.03
N GLY A 356 11.87 -21.81 -26.86
CA GLY A 356 12.52 -21.07 -27.94
C GLY A 356 11.58 -20.06 -28.58
N ALA A 357 10.86 -19.29 -27.77
CA ALA A 357 9.92 -18.27 -28.23
C ALA A 357 10.28 -16.89 -27.68
N ASP A 358 10.00 -15.84 -28.44
CA ASP A 358 10.28 -14.47 -28.02
C ASP A 358 9.25 -13.94 -27.03
N MET A 359 9.70 -13.08 -26.13
CA MET A 359 8.81 -12.32 -25.25
C MET A 359 8.05 -11.24 -26.04
N PRO A 360 6.81 -10.89 -25.63
CA PRO A 360 6.06 -9.82 -26.26
C PRO A 360 6.77 -8.49 -26.06
N ASP A 361 6.73 -7.60 -27.06
CA ASP A 361 7.23 -6.25 -26.90
C ASP A 361 6.34 -5.49 -25.92
N LEU A 362 6.96 -4.95 -24.88
CA LEU A 362 6.28 -4.20 -23.81
C LEU A 362 6.46 -2.69 -23.98
N LYS A 363 7.09 -2.24 -25.08
CA LYS A 363 7.16 -0.84 -25.47
C LYS A 363 5.87 -0.43 -26.17
N ASP A 364 5.31 0.70 -25.79
CA ASP A 364 4.09 1.22 -26.43
C ASP A 364 4.39 1.68 -27.87
N SER A 365 3.57 1.28 -28.83
CA SER A 365 3.65 1.75 -30.23
C SER A 365 3.21 3.22 -30.41
N ASP A 366 2.68 3.85 -29.37
CA ASP A 366 2.37 5.29 -29.33
C ASP A 366 3.55 6.15 -28.83
N ASP A 367 4.70 5.53 -28.52
CA ASP A 367 5.93 6.24 -28.15
C ASP A 367 6.62 6.84 -29.39
N SER A 368 6.10 7.97 -29.85
CA SER A 368 6.93 8.99 -30.53
C SER A 368 7.85 9.73 -29.54
N LEU A 369 7.92 9.29 -28.27
CA LEU A 369 8.67 9.92 -27.17
C LEU A 369 9.35 8.90 -26.24
N GLY A 370 9.71 7.73 -26.76
CA GLY A 370 10.39 6.70 -25.99
C GLY A 370 11.85 7.04 -25.67
N SER A 371 12.13 7.41 -24.41
CA SER A 371 13.21 6.80 -23.61
C SER A 371 13.20 7.32 -22.17
N ALA A 372 12.70 6.52 -21.21
CA ALA A 372 13.31 6.33 -19.88
C ALA A 372 12.48 5.38 -19.01
N ASN A 373 13.13 4.32 -18.55
CA ASN A 373 12.59 3.22 -17.77
C ASN A 373 12.01 3.61 -16.39
N GLY A 374 10.87 3.01 -16.04
CA GLY A 374 10.76 2.18 -14.83
C GLY A 374 10.74 2.85 -13.44
N SER A 375 10.57 4.17 -13.32
CA SER A 375 10.33 4.81 -12.02
C SER A 375 9.01 5.56 -11.99
N ILE A 376 8.07 4.99 -11.25
CA ILE A 376 6.85 5.65 -10.81
C ILE A 376 7.26 6.81 -9.92
N GLY A 377 7.21 8.01 -10.47
CA GLY A 377 7.53 9.23 -9.74
C GLY A 377 8.49 10.12 -10.51
N LEU A 378 8.12 10.49 -11.73
CA LEU A 378 8.52 11.71 -12.45
C LEU A 378 8.02 11.57 -13.89
N VAL A 379 6.69 11.46 -14.07
CA VAL A 379 6.13 11.93 -15.33
C VAL A 379 6.44 13.43 -15.34
N LYS A 380 7.30 13.87 -16.27
CA LYS A 380 7.62 15.28 -16.47
C LYS A 380 6.30 16.04 -16.55
N THR A 381 5.99 16.75 -15.48
CA THR A 381 4.76 17.53 -15.37
C THR A 381 4.76 18.63 -16.45
N GLY A 382 5.92 18.98 -17.01
CA GLY A 382 6.06 19.90 -18.14
C GLY A 382 5.37 19.45 -19.44
N ASP A 383 5.38 18.16 -19.78
CA ASP A 383 4.71 17.68 -21.01
C ASP A 383 3.19 17.53 -20.79
N TYR A 384 2.78 17.18 -19.56
CA TYR A 384 1.38 17.18 -19.15
C TYR A 384 0.79 18.61 -19.06
N LEU A 385 1.58 19.58 -18.58
CA LEU A 385 1.19 21.00 -18.49
C LEU A 385 1.15 21.68 -19.87
N ARG A 386 2.04 21.34 -20.82
CA ARG A 386 1.95 21.85 -22.20
C ARG A 386 0.77 21.27 -22.96
N SER A 387 0.40 20.02 -22.71
CA SER A 387 -0.83 19.43 -23.26
C SER A 387 -2.11 20.01 -22.63
N MET A 388 -2.00 20.72 -21.49
CA MET A 388 -3.09 21.39 -20.76
C MET A 388 -3.30 22.86 -21.17
N GLY A 389 -2.61 23.34 -22.20
CA GLY A 389 -2.96 24.62 -22.84
C GLY A 389 -4.40 24.66 -23.39
N ASP A 390 -5.08 23.52 -23.42
CA ASP A 390 -6.51 23.37 -23.68
C ASP A 390 -7.17 22.68 -22.47
N GLY A 391 -7.45 23.45 -21.42
CA GLY A 391 -8.01 22.95 -20.15
C GLY A 391 -9.43 22.38 -20.28
N ALA A 392 -9.99 21.87 -19.17
CA ALA A 392 -11.35 21.33 -19.08
C ALA A 392 -12.50 22.35 -19.28
N GLY A 393 -12.28 23.42 -20.06
CA GLY A 393 -13.27 24.43 -20.39
C GLY A 393 -13.97 25.03 -19.16
N ILE A 394 -15.30 25.14 -19.24
CA ILE A 394 -16.16 25.78 -18.24
C ILE A 394 -16.36 24.90 -16.98
N TRP A 395 -16.03 23.60 -17.03
CA TRP A 395 -16.37 22.57 -16.03
C TRP A 395 -15.20 22.19 -15.11
N GLU A 396 -15.48 21.56 -13.97
CA GLU A 396 -14.46 21.14 -12.99
C GLU A 396 -13.72 19.89 -13.44
N ASP A 397 -14.44 18.93 -14.01
CA ASP A 397 -13.91 17.68 -14.55
C ASP A 397 -14.67 17.21 -15.79
N GLU A 398 -14.17 16.14 -16.40
CA GLU A 398 -14.76 15.58 -17.63
C GLU A 398 -16.10 14.89 -17.39
N ASP A 399 -16.34 14.36 -16.18
CA ASP A 399 -17.58 13.68 -15.83
C ASP A 399 -18.74 14.68 -15.66
N GLU A 400 -18.47 15.82 -15.04
CA GLU A 400 -19.36 16.96 -14.93
C GLU A 400 -19.68 17.52 -16.32
N ARG A 401 -18.67 17.73 -17.17
CA ARG A 401 -18.87 18.13 -18.57
C ARG A 401 -19.79 17.14 -19.31
N ARG A 402 -19.56 15.83 -19.17
CA ARG A 402 -20.40 14.77 -19.77
C ARG A 402 -21.82 14.74 -19.19
N PHE A 403 -22.01 15.21 -17.96
CA PHE A 403 -23.33 15.33 -17.35
C PHE A 403 -24.11 16.55 -17.86
N TYR A 404 -23.47 17.71 -18.06
CA TYR A 404 -24.17 18.92 -18.48
C TYR A 404 -24.25 19.09 -20.02
N GLU A 405 -23.22 18.70 -20.77
CA GLU A 405 -23.18 18.90 -22.24
C GLU A 405 -23.69 17.69 -23.04
N ASN A 406 -23.36 16.47 -22.59
CA ASN A 406 -23.70 15.25 -23.33
C ASN A 406 -25.09 14.72 -22.92
N LEU A 407 -26.12 15.36 -23.49
CA LEU A 407 -27.53 14.95 -23.40
C LEU A 407 -27.85 13.90 -24.48
N VAL A 408 -28.74 12.94 -24.14
CA VAL A 408 -29.19 11.92 -25.10
C VAL A 408 -29.88 12.56 -26.31
N ASP A 409 -29.54 12.08 -27.52
CA ASP A 409 -30.23 12.52 -28.73
C ASP A 409 -31.52 11.71 -28.94
N LEU A 410 -32.66 12.37 -28.70
CA LEU A 410 -33.99 11.76 -28.83
C LEU A 410 -34.37 11.48 -30.30
N LYS A 411 -33.80 12.18 -31.30
CA LYS A 411 -34.09 11.95 -32.73
C LYS A 411 -33.66 10.55 -33.20
N GLY A 412 -32.59 10.01 -32.63
CA GLY A 412 -32.07 8.68 -32.96
C GLY A 412 -32.72 7.53 -32.17
N LYS A 413 -33.53 7.84 -31.14
CA LYS A 413 -34.09 6.87 -30.19
C LYS A 413 -35.61 6.76 -30.26
N VAL A 414 -36.30 7.80 -30.73
CA VAL A 414 -37.76 7.87 -30.80
C VAL A 414 -38.19 8.33 -32.20
N PRO A 415 -39.27 7.78 -32.79
CA PRO A 415 -39.81 8.24 -34.07
C PRO A 415 -40.02 9.76 -34.12
N PRO A 416 -39.57 10.46 -35.19
CA PRO A 416 -39.68 11.93 -35.30
C PRO A 416 -41.10 12.48 -35.11
N ILE A 417 -42.13 11.69 -35.46
CA ILE A 417 -43.54 12.06 -35.32
C ILE A 417 -43.99 12.26 -33.87
N LEU A 418 -43.25 11.70 -32.90
CA LEU A 418 -43.52 11.85 -31.46
C LEU A 418 -42.79 13.06 -30.86
N LEU A 419 -41.82 13.62 -31.59
CA LEU A 419 -41.04 14.80 -31.22
C LEU A 419 -41.61 16.09 -31.81
N GLU A 420 -42.37 16.00 -32.91
CA GLU A 420 -43.06 17.14 -33.52
C GLU A 420 -44.46 17.32 -32.94
N ASP A 421 -44.74 18.51 -32.36
CA ASP A 421 -46.12 18.95 -32.13
C ASP A 421 -46.83 18.97 -33.50
N GLY A 422 -47.98 18.30 -33.61
CA GLY A 422 -48.75 18.09 -34.85
C GLY A 422 -49.28 19.33 -35.57
N LYS A 423 -48.44 20.35 -35.80
CA LYS A 423 -48.66 21.46 -36.72
C LYS A 423 -47.90 21.18 -38.01
N LYS A 424 -48.62 20.64 -39.00
CA LYS A 424 -48.18 20.64 -40.40
C LYS A 424 -47.76 22.05 -40.81
N LYS A 425 -46.49 22.25 -41.13
CA LYS A 425 -46.01 23.43 -41.87
C LYS A 425 -45.66 22.98 -43.29
N LYS A 426 -46.32 23.61 -44.27
CA LYS A 426 -46.03 23.47 -45.72
C LYS A 426 -44.58 23.90 -46.01
N PRO A 427 -43.95 23.35 -47.07
CA PRO A 427 -42.56 23.66 -47.40
C PRO A 427 -42.43 25.09 -47.96
N ASP A 428 -41.33 25.75 -47.57
CA ASP A 428 -40.92 27.10 -47.96
C ASP A 428 -40.58 27.20 -49.46
N SER A 429 -40.91 28.34 -50.05
CA SER A 429 -40.29 28.88 -51.26
C SER A 429 -39.88 30.34 -51.00
N ASP A 430 -38.57 30.56 -50.97
CA ASP A 430 -37.75 31.74 -51.25
C ASP A 430 -38.09 33.17 -50.78
N GLU A 431 -37.02 33.74 -50.19
CA GLU A 431 -36.44 35.09 -50.31
C GLU A 431 -37.09 36.38 -49.72
N GLN A 432 -36.25 37.01 -48.88
CA GLN A 432 -35.94 38.45 -48.76
C GLN A 432 -36.81 39.43 -47.92
N VAL A 433 -36.15 39.95 -46.88
CA VAL A 433 -36.01 41.37 -46.44
C VAL A 433 -37.25 42.16 -45.94
N GLY A 434 -37.18 42.61 -44.67
CA GLY A 434 -37.47 44.02 -44.30
C GLY A 434 -38.63 44.35 -43.34
N LYS A 435 -38.27 44.90 -42.16
CA LYS A 435 -38.88 46.00 -41.36
C LYS A 435 -40.38 46.00 -40.91
N LYS A 436 -40.51 46.10 -39.57
CA LYS A 436 -41.29 47.05 -38.73
C LYS A 436 -42.85 47.00 -38.62
N ILE A 437 -43.27 46.90 -37.34
CA ILE A 437 -44.28 47.71 -36.60
C ILE A 437 -45.75 47.21 -36.45
N ASP A 438 -46.12 47.07 -35.17
CA ASP A 438 -47.36 47.33 -34.38
C ASP A 438 -48.64 46.46 -34.32
N GLN A 439 -49.00 46.25 -33.04
CA GLN A 439 -50.29 46.43 -32.32
C GLN A 439 -51.60 45.75 -32.78
N SER A 440 -52.03 44.84 -31.88
CA SER A 440 -53.25 44.86 -31.05
C SER A 440 -54.65 44.58 -31.60
N GLU A 441 -55.42 43.98 -30.68
CA GLU A 441 -56.89 43.82 -30.58
C GLU A 441 -57.52 42.69 -31.41
N ALA A 442 -57.93 41.57 -30.78
CA ALA A 442 -59.06 41.36 -29.85
C ALA A 442 -60.42 41.39 -30.56
N SER A 443 -61.11 40.25 -30.59
CA SER A 443 -62.47 40.10 -30.03
C SER A 443 -63.07 38.73 -30.36
N GLU A 444 -63.70 38.19 -29.33
CA GLU A 444 -64.54 36.99 -29.22
C GLU A 444 -65.70 36.90 -30.23
N ALA A 445 -66.19 35.68 -30.48
CA ALA A 445 -67.56 35.25 -30.12
C ALA A 445 -67.96 33.89 -30.75
N THR A 446 -67.94 32.86 -29.90
CA THR A 446 -68.98 31.85 -29.60
C THR A 446 -69.99 31.28 -30.64
N LYS A 447 -70.03 29.93 -30.63
CA LYS A 447 -71.19 28.98 -30.55
C LYS A 447 -71.94 28.58 -31.84
N PRO A 448 -72.73 27.46 -31.85
CA PRO A 448 -72.58 26.14 -31.18
C PRO A 448 -73.01 24.93 -32.07
N SER A 449 -72.69 23.68 -31.67
CA SER A 449 -73.58 22.49 -31.84
C SER A 449 -72.95 21.20 -31.25
N ASP A 450 -73.37 20.83 -30.03
CA ASP A 450 -74.15 19.63 -29.64
C ASP A 450 -73.95 18.22 -30.28
N PRO A 451 -74.37 17.13 -29.60
CA PRO A 451 -73.44 16.14 -29.03
C PRO A 451 -73.80 14.67 -29.38
N ALA A 452 -72.83 13.83 -29.75
CA ALA A 452 -73.15 12.39 -29.95
C ALA A 452 -72.02 11.36 -29.77
N GLU A 453 -70.75 11.71 -29.56
CA GLU A 453 -69.67 10.69 -29.58
C GLU A 453 -68.78 10.69 -28.33
N ASP A 454 -69.36 10.96 -27.17
CA ASP A 454 -68.64 11.07 -25.90
C ASP A 454 -68.64 9.79 -25.04
N GLN A 455 -68.86 8.61 -25.63
CA GLN A 455 -68.83 7.35 -24.86
C GLN A 455 -67.77 6.33 -25.30
N SER A 456 -67.01 6.56 -26.37
CA SER A 456 -65.94 5.62 -26.80
C SER A 456 -64.52 6.21 -26.84
N THR A 457 -64.35 7.51 -26.61
CA THR A 457 -63.03 8.19 -26.58
C THR A 457 -62.52 8.49 -25.16
N ALA A 458 -63.37 8.39 -24.13
CA ALA A 458 -63.02 8.68 -22.74
C ALA A 458 -62.20 7.56 -22.05
N ILE A 459 -62.23 6.32 -22.57
CA ILE A 459 -61.51 5.19 -21.95
C ILE A 459 -60.03 5.18 -22.35
N ALA A 460 -59.68 5.59 -23.58
CA ALA A 460 -58.29 5.62 -24.05
C ALA A 460 -57.46 6.77 -23.42
N ASN A 461 -58.08 7.92 -23.12
CA ASN A 461 -57.41 9.04 -22.47
C ASN A 461 -57.14 8.80 -20.97
N LYS A 462 -57.90 7.92 -20.31
CA LYS A 462 -57.63 7.50 -18.92
C LYS A 462 -56.35 6.66 -18.82
N THR A 463 -56.02 5.86 -19.83
CA THR A 463 -54.84 5.00 -19.82
C THR A 463 -53.54 5.79 -20.02
N ILE A 464 -53.52 6.76 -20.96
CA ILE A 464 -52.34 7.63 -21.16
C ILE A 464 -52.15 8.56 -19.95
N GLY A 465 -53.23 9.13 -19.42
CA GLY A 465 -53.16 9.94 -18.19
C GLY A 465 -52.59 9.16 -17.01
N ALA A 466 -53.07 7.92 -16.78
CA ALA A 466 -52.54 7.05 -15.73
C ALA A 466 -51.08 6.63 -15.98
N GLN A 467 -50.66 6.46 -17.23
CA GLN A 467 -49.26 6.19 -17.59
C GLN A 467 -48.35 7.39 -17.34
N VAL A 468 -48.82 8.61 -17.64
CA VAL A 468 -48.11 9.85 -17.29
C VAL A 468 -48.00 9.97 -15.77
N ASP A 469 -49.09 9.76 -15.03
CA ASP A 469 -49.09 9.84 -13.57
C ASP A 469 -48.15 8.76 -12.95
N ALA A 470 -48.05 7.58 -13.56
CA ALA A 470 -47.10 6.54 -13.17
C ALA A 470 -45.64 6.89 -13.47
N LEU A 471 -45.34 7.60 -14.56
CA LEU A 471 -44.00 8.14 -14.83
C LEU A 471 -43.65 9.26 -13.85
N LEU A 472 -44.60 10.17 -13.56
CA LEU A 472 -44.38 11.28 -12.62
C LEU A 472 -44.14 10.76 -11.19
N ALA A 473 -44.78 9.66 -10.79
CA ALA A 473 -44.54 9.01 -9.51
C ALA A 473 -43.09 8.49 -9.34
N ARG A 474 -42.35 8.30 -10.44
CA ARG A 474 -40.94 7.85 -10.43
C ARG A 474 -39.94 9.01 -10.41
N LEU A 475 -40.36 10.27 -10.49
CA LEU A 475 -39.45 11.42 -10.43
C LEU A 475 -38.51 11.41 -9.20
N PRO A 476 -38.94 10.97 -7.99
CA PRO A 476 -38.06 10.87 -6.84
C PRO A 476 -36.98 9.77 -6.91
N GLU A 477 -37.10 8.85 -7.89
CA GLU A 477 -36.17 7.73 -8.12
C GLU A 477 -35.05 8.11 -9.13
N LEU A 478 -35.10 9.30 -9.72
CA LEU A 478 -34.16 9.79 -10.73
C LEU A 478 -32.82 10.25 -10.11
N THR A 479 -31.97 9.29 -9.75
CA THR A 479 -30.67 9.55 -9.09
C THR A 479 -29.45 9.42 -10.00
N ASN A 480 -29.62 8.94 -11.23
CA ASN A 480 -28.52 8.73 -12.17
C ASN A 480 -28.90 9.14 -13.60
N LYS A 481 -27.90 9.57 -14.39
CA LYS A 481 -28.01 9.99 -15.80
C LYS A 481 -28.75 8.97 -16.66
N ASP A 482 -28.44 7.69 -16.55
CA ASP A 482 -29.04 6.65 -17.41
C ASP A 482 -30.54 6.52 -17.19
N ILE A 483 -30.99 6.60 -15.94
CA ILE A 483 -32.41 6.49 -15.56
C ILE A 483 -33.16 7.76 -16.01
N VAL A 484 -32.53 8.93 -15.89
CA VAL A 484 -33.06 10.21 -16.37
C VAL A 484 -33.25 10.20 -17.89
N ASP A 485 -32.23 9.78 -18.63
CA ASP A 485 -32.26 9.73 -20.09
C ASP A 485 -33.30 8.71 -20.59
N GLN A 486 -33.42 7.55 -19.92
CA GLN A 486 -34.47 6.57 -20.22
C GLN A 486 -35.87 7.11 -19.93
N THR A 487 -36.06 7.83 -18.81
CA THR A 487 -37.34 8.46 -18.47
C THR A 487 -37.73 9.54 -19.48
N ALA A 488 -36.75 10.29 -20.02
CA ALA A 488 -36.98 11.26 -21.09
C ALA A 488 -37.46 10.57 -22.37
N ILE A 489 -36.89 9.42 -22.74
CA ILE A 489 -37.33 8.60 -23.88
C ILE A 489 -38.75 8.10 -23.65
N ASP A 490 -39.03 7.51 -22.48
CA ASP A 490 -40.35 6.98 -22.14
C ASP A 490 -41.44 8.07 -22.17
N PHE A 491 -41.10 9.28 -21.69
CA PHE A 491 -42.02 10.42 -21.72
C PHE A 491 -42.38 10.86 -23.15
N CYS A 492 -41.47 10.72 -24.13
CA CYS A 492 -41.76 11.06 -25.52
C CYS A 492 -42.91 10.23 -26.12
N PHE A 493 -43.10 8.99 -25.68
CA PHE A 493 -44.24 8.15 -26.11
C PHE A 493 -45.57 8.58 -25.50
N LEU A 494 -45.54 9.37 -24.44
CA LEU A 494 -46.72 9.94 -23.77
C LEU A 494 -46.87 11.45 -24.05
N ASN A 495 -46.09 11.99 -24.98
CA ASN A 495 -46.04 13.43 -25.26
C ASN A 495 -47.40 13.95 -25.73
N SER A 496 -47.94 14.89 -24.96
CA SER A 496 -49.11 15.69 -25.34
C SER A 496 -49.04 17.02 -24.59
N LYS A 497 -49.74 18.05 -25.08
CA LYS A 497 -49.85 19.34 -24.37
C LYS A 497 -50.34 19.16 -22.92
N ALA A 498 -51.26 18.23 -22.68
CA ALA A 498 -51.75 17.93 -21.33
C ALA A 498 -50.68 17.23 -20.48
N SER A 499 -49.93 16.28 -21.05
CA SER A 499 -48.83 15.57 -20.38
C SER A 499 -47.70 16.51 -19.99
N ARG A 500 -47.33 17.45 -20.87
CA ARG A 500 -46.30 18.47 -20.62
C ARG A 500 -46.70 19.43 -19.50
N ASN A 501 -47.95 19.89 -19.48
CA ASN A 501 -48.46 20.72 -18.39
C ASN A 501 -48.45 19.97 -17.04
N ARG A 502 -48.78 18.68 -17.03
CA ARG A 502 -48.68 17.85 -15.81
C ARG A 502 -47.23 17.66 -15.37
N LEU A 503 -46.30 17.43 -16.30
CA LEU A 503 -44.87 17.33 -16.02
C LEU A 503 -44.32 18.63 -15.42
N VAL A 504 -44.64 19.79 -16.02
CA VAL A 504 -44.23 21.10 -15.48
C VAL A 504 -44.74 21.24 -14.05
N LYS A 505 -46.02 20.93 -13.78
CA LYS A 505 -46.57 21.00 -12.42
C LYS A 505 -45.81 20.08 -11.45
N ALA A 506 -45.55 18.82 -11.83
CA ALA A 506 -44.81 17.89 -10.98
C ALA A 506 -43.37 18.34 -10.71
N LEU A 507 -42.70 18.95 -11.69
CA LEU A 507 -41.34 19.49 -11.55
C LEU A 507 -41.28 20.69 -10.60
N THR A 508 -42.40 21.37 -10.31
CA THR A 508 -42.45 22.44 -9.30
C THR A 508 -42.59 21.91 -7.86
N GLU A 509 -43.00 20.66 -7.68
CA GLU A 509 -43.30 20.05 -6.38
C GLU A 509 -42.14 19.17 -5.89
N VAL A 510 -40.97 19.78 -5.67
CA VAL A 510 -39.76 19.07 -5.19
C VAL A 510 -39.97 18.54 -3.76
N PRO A 511 -39.70 17.24 -3.47
CA PRO A 511 -39.81 16.69 -2.12
C PRO A 511 -38.90 17.43 -1.12
N LYS A 512 -39.43 17.73 0.07
CA LYS A 512 -38.69 18.42 1.13
C LYS A 512 -37.42 17.64 1.51
N GLY A 513 -36.27 18.32 1.50
CA GLY A 513 -34.98 17.74 1.85
C GLY A 513 -34.28 16.95 0.74
N ARG A 514 -34.86 16.82 -0.45
CA ARG A 514 -34.27 16.10 -1.60
C ARG A 514 -33.67 17.05 -2.65
N SER A 515 -32.73 17.91 -2.23
CA SER A 515 -32.03 18.80 -3.17
C SER A 515 -31.05 18.07 -4.10
N ASP A 516 -30.70 16.82 -3.77
CA ASP A 516 -29.90 15.91 -4.59
C ASP A 516 -30.54 15.61 -5.97
N LEU A 517 -31.85 15.77 -6.09
CA LEU A 517 -32.60 15.51 -7.33
C LEU A 517 -32.53 16.65 -8.34
N LEU A 518 -32.17 17.87 -7.93
CA LEU A 518 -32.23 19.06 -8.77
C LEU A 518 -31.36 18.97 -10.04
N PRO A 519 -30.12 18.43 -10.01
CA PRO A 519 -29.34 18.24 -11.23
C PRO A 519 -29.99 17.24 -12.20
N SER A 520 -30.51 16.13 -11.68
CA SER A 520 -31.19 15.09 -12.47
C SER A 520 -32.48 15.59 -13.11
N TRP A 521 -33.29 16.36 -12.38
CA TRP A 521 -34.51 16.96 -12.90
C TRP A 521 -34.21 18.05 -13.91
N SER A 522 -33.16 18.86 -13.68
CA SER A 522 -32.68 19.85 -14.65
C SER A 522 -32.19 19.20 -15.94
N ARG A 523 -31.50 18.04 -15.85
CA ARG A 523 -31.11 17.25 -17.03
C ARG A 523 -32.33 16.73 -17.80
N LEU A 524 -33.35 16.21 -17.12
CA LEU A 524 -34.60 15.77 -17.76
C LEU A 524 -35.23 16.92 -18.55
N VAL A 525 -35.31 18.10 -17.93
CA VAL A 525 -35.85 19.32 -18.55
C VAL A 525 -34.98 19.76 -19.73
N ALA A 526 -33.65 19.70 -19.62
CA ALA A 526 -32.72 20.05 -20.71
C ALA A 526 -32.87 19.11 -21.92
N THR A 527 -32.97 17.81 -21.67
CA THR A 527 -33.13 16.78 -22.69
C THR A 527 -34.46 16.94 -23.43
N LEU A 528 -35.57 17.12 -22.71
CA LEU A 528 -36.90 17.34 -23.31
C LEU A 528 -37.00 18.71 -23.99
N GLY A 529 -36.37 19.74 -23.42
CA GLY A 529 -36.43 21.13 -23.87
C GLY A 529 -35.90 21.37 -25.28
N ARG A 530 -35.04 20.48 -25.81
CA ARG A 530 -34.58 20.52 -27.21
C ARG A 530 -35.71 20.37 -28.23
N TYR A 531 -36.79 19.69 -27.86
CA TYR A 531 -37.94 19.38 -28.72
C TYR A 531 -39.26 19.95 -28.19
N MET A 532 -39.35 20.16 -26.87
CA MET A 532 -40.54 20.61 -26.16
C MET A 532 -40.22 21.90 -25.38
N PRO A 533 -40.10 23.07 -26.04
CA PRO A 533 -39.63 24.31 -25.40
C PRO A 533 -40.61 24.89 -24.37
N ASP A 534 -41.87 24.44 -24.35
CA ASP A 534 -42.86 24.83 -23.36
C ASP A 534 -42.59 24.26 -21.96
N VAL A 535 -41.91 23.12 -21.85
CA VAL A 535 -41.50 22.52 -20.56
C VAL A 535 -40.47 23.37 -19.82
N PRO A 536 -39.27 23.69 -20.38
CA PRO A 536 -38.31 24.55 -19.72
C PRO A 536 -38.86 25.97 -19.50
N LYS A 537 -39.60 26.52 -20.47
CA LYS A 537 -40.18 27.87 -20.35
C LYS A 537 -41.18 27.96 -19.19
N GLY A 538 -42.09 26.99 -19.07
CA GLY A 538 -43.07 26.97 -17.98
C GLY A 538 -42.43 26.84 -16.60
N LEU A 539 -41.35 26.05 -16.47
CA LEU A 539 -40.62 25.89 -15.22
C LEU A 539 -39.85 27.17 -14.82
N VAL A 540 -39.15 27.81 -15.76
CA VAL A 540 -38.40 29.04 -15.50
C VAL A 540 -39.33 30.20 -15.14
N GLU A 541 -40.46 30.35 -15.86
CA GLU A 541 -41.47 31.37 -15.55
C GLU A 541 -42.05 31.20 -14.15
N TYR A 542 -42.32 29.95 -13.74
CA TYR A 542 -42.78 29.65 -12.39
C TYR A 542 -41.72 30.02 -11.34
N LEU A 543 -40.46 29.58 -11.51
CA LEU A 543 -39.39 29.84 -10.54
C LEU A 543 -39.06 31.33 -10.41
N ASP A 544 -39.07 32.11 -11.50
CA ASP A 544 -38.88 33.57 -11.44
C ASP A 544 -40.07 34.27 -10.74
N ALA A 545 -41.31 33.89 -11.08
CA ALA A 545 -42.50 34.44 -10.43
C ALA A 545 -42.52 34.11 -8.92
N GLU A 546 -42.12 32.90 -8.55
CA GLU A 546 -42.01 32.45 -7.17
C GLU A 546 -40.88 33.18 -6.43
N PHE A 547 -39.70 33.33 -7.03
CA PHE A 547 -38.62 34.14 -6.47
C PHE A 547 -39.09 35.56 -6.13
N ARG A 548 -39.75 36.24 -7.08
CA ARG A 548 -40.31 37.59 -6.85
C ARG A 548 -41.39 37.61 -5.76
N SER A 549 -42.21 36.57 -5.68
CA SER A 549 -43.24 36.43 -4.64
C SER A 549 -42.65 36.24 -3.25
N LEU A 550 -41.65 35.37 -3.12
CA LEU A 550 -40.92 35.12 -1.87
C LEU A 550 -40.14 36.36 -1.43
N GLN A 551 -39.61 37.14 -2.38
CA GLN A 551 -38.94 38.40 -2.11
C GLN A 551 -39.88 39.50 -1.60
N ARG A 552 -41.19 39.43 -1.88
CA ARG A 552 -42.19 40.32 -1.27
C ARG A 552 -42.63 39.88 0.13
N ARG A 553 -42.37 38.63 0.51
CA ARG A 553 -42.84 38.01 1.77
C ARG A 553 -41.68 37.76 2.74
N LYS A 554 -40.86 38.78 2.99
CA LYS A 554 -39.59 38.65 3.73
C LYS A 554 -39.74 38.31 5.21
N GLU A 555 -40.87 38.64 5.83
CA GLU A 555 -41.15 38.45 7.27
C GLU A 555 -41.51 37.00 7.68
N LYS A 556 -41.49 36.05 6.74
CA LYS A 556 -41.92 34.66 6.98
C LYS A 556 -40.73 33.71 6.93
N ASP A 557 -40.03 33.59 8.04
CA ASP A 557 -38.78 32.80 8.18
C ASP A 557 -38.94 31.32 7.82
N PHE A 558 -40.11 30.72 8.08
CA PHE A 558 -40.39 29.31 7.75
C PHE A 558 -40.33 28.99 6.24
N LEU A 559 -40.35 30.02 5.38
CA LEU A 559 -40.22 29.86 3.94
C LEU A 559 -38.75 29.92 3.46
N GLY A 560 -37.76 29.99 4.37
CA GLY A 560 -36.33 30.00 4.04
C GLY A 560 -35.89 28.78 3.22
N GLN A 561 -36.32 27.58 3.61
CA GLN A 561 -36.00 26.33 2.90
C GLN A 561 -36.50 26.35 1.44
N VAL A 562 -37.68 26.92 1.19
CA VAL A 562 -38.25 27.05 -0.17
C VAL A 562 -37.43 28.02 -1.01
N ARG A 563 -36.97 29.14 -0.44
CA ARG A 563 -36.09 30.09 -1.15
C ARG A 563 -34.79 29.44 -1.60
N LEU A 564 -34.14 28.71 -0.70
CA LEU A 564 -32.87 28.05 -0.99
C LEU A 564 -33.04 26.90 -2.00
N SER A 565 -34.14 26.13 -1.90
CA SER A 565 -34.44 25.09 -2.88
C SER A 565 -34.66 25.68 -4.28
N ASN A 566 -35.44 26.75 -4.40
CA ASN A 566 -35.75 27.36 -5.69
C ASN A 566 -34.53 28.03 -6.32
N ILE A 567 -33.69 28.69 -5.52
CA ILE A 567 -32.47 29.34 -6.04
C ILE A 567 -31.44 28.32 -6.52
N ARG A 568 -31.30 27.18 -5.81
CA ARG A 568 -30.47 26.05 -6.27
C ARG A 568 -31.00 25.46 -7.58
N TYR A 569 -32.32 25.33 -7.72
CA TYR A 569 -32.91 24.81 -8.95
C TYR A 569 -32.67 25.76 -10.14
N LEU A 570 -32.80 27.07 -9.93
CA LEU A 570 -32.42 28.07 -10.93
C LEU A 570 -30.92 27.97 -11.29
N ALA A 571 -30.04 27.75 -10.31
CA ALA A 571 -28.61 27.58 -10.54
C ALA A 571 -28.30 26.33 -11.41
N GLU A 572 -28.93 25.20 -11.12
CA GLU A 572 -28.77 23.96 -11.90
C GLU A 572 -29.28 24.12 -13.34
N LEU A 573 -30.46 24.73 -13.54
CA LEU A 573 -31.01 25.01 -14.87
C LEU A 573 -30.14 26.02 -15.65
N THR A 574 -29.41 26.90 -14.96
CA THR A 574 -28.45 27.85 -15.57
C THR A 574 -27.27 27.10 -16.19
N LYS A 575 -26.73 26.08 -15.52
CA LYS A 575 -25.63 25.25 -16.03
C LYS A 575 -25.99 24.52 -17.33
N PHE A 576 -27.26 24.15 -17.51
CA PHE A 576 -27.79 23.58 -18.76
C PHE A 576 -28.12 24.61 -19.85
N GLY A 577 -27.91 25.91 -19.60
CA GLY A 577 -28.26 27.00 -20.53
C GLY A 577 -29.77 27.20 -20.72
N ILE A 578 -30.61 26.69 -19.81
CA ILE A 578 -32.07 26.83 -19.88
C ILE A 578 -32.52 28.19 -19.36
N VAL A 579 -31.92 28.65 -18.25
CA VAL A 579 -32.25 29.96 -17.67
C VAL A 579 -31.56 31.06 -18.47
N PRO A 580 -32.29 32.07 -18.97
CA PRO A 580 -31.66 33.21 -19.62
C PRO A 580 -30.74 33.97 -18.66
N GLU A 581 -29.57 34.39 -19.13
CA GLU A 581 -28.54 35.03 -18.28
C GLU A 581 -29.08 36.24 -17.49
N HIS A 582 -29.94 37.05 -18.12
CA HIS A 582 -30.52 38.23 -17.49
C HIS A 582 -31.38 37.89 -16.26
N VAL A 583 -31.97 36.69 -16.18
CA VAL A 583 -32.78 36.24 -15.04
C VAL A 583 -31.87 35.90 -13.85
N VAL A 584 -30.77 35.16 -14.09
CA VAL A 584 -29.81 34.78 -13.04
C VAL A 584 -29.13 36.01 -12.45
N PHE A 585 -28.67 36.91 -13.32
CA PHE A 585 -28.06 38.17 -12.87
C PHE A 585 -29.09 39.13 -12.26
N HIS A 586 -30.38 39.03 -12.59
CA HIS A 586 -31.42 39.76 -11.88
C HIS A 586 -31.58 39.24 -10.45
N CYS A 587 -31.58 37.91 -10.22
CA CYS A 587 -31.59 37.33 -8.89
C CYS A 587 -30.37 37.76 -8.07
N LEU A 588 -29.15 37.69 -8.65
CA LEU A 588 -27.92 38.17 -8.01
C LEU A 588 -28.01 39.66 -7.66
N LYS A 589 -28.51 40.49 -8.58
CA LYS A 589 -28.66 41.94 -8.37
C LYS A 589 -29.67 42.27 -7.27
N VAL A 590 -30.85 41.65 -7.27
CA VAL A 590 -31.90 41.89 -6.26
C VAL A 590 -31.41 41.52 -4.86
N SER A 591 -30.69 40.41 -4.73
CA SER A 591 -30.09 39.99 -3.45
C SER A 591 -28.92 40.88 -3.02
N LEU A 592 -28.18 41.45 -3.98
CA LEU A 592 -27.07 42.36 -3.69
C LEU A 592 -27.56 43.76 -3.31
N ASP A 593 -28.60 44.28 -3.98
CA ASP A 593 -29.16 45.62 -3.74
C ASP A 593 -29.75 45.74 -2.33
N ASP A 594 -30.47 44.69 -1.88
CA ASP A 594 -30.96 44.55 -0.51
C ASP A 594 -30.12 43.52 0.27
N PHE A 595 -29.05 43.98 0.91
CA PHE A 595 -28.04 43.11 1.54
C PHE A 595 -28.44 42.63 2.95
N SER A 596 -29.62 42.03 3.07
CA SER A 596 -30.13 41.42 4.31
C SER A 596 -29.58 40.01 4.53
N ARG A 597 -29.61 39.50 5.77
CA ARG A 597 -29.14 38.13 6.12
C ARG A 597 -29.70 37.05 5.19
N MET A 598 -31.02 37.06 4.97
CA MET A 598 -31.69 36.11 4.08
C MET A 598 -31.20 36.23 2.63
N ASN A 599 -30.95 37.45 2.14
CA ASN A 599 -30.46 37.65 0.77
C ASN A 599 -28.99 37.28 0.63
N ILE A 600 -28.17 37.43 1.67
CA ILE A 600 -26.79 36.93 1.70
C ILE A 600 -26.80 35.40 1.56
N GLU A 601 -27.69 34.70 2.27
CA GLU A 601 -27.83 33.24 2.15
C GLU A 601 -28.27 32.79 0.75
N ILE A 602 -29.27 33.46 0.17
CA ILE A 602 -29.75 33.21 -1.20
C ILE A 602 -28.63 33.46 -2.22
N LEU A 603 -27.91 34.56 -2.06
CA LEU A 603 -26.82 34.98 -2.93
C LEU A 603 -25.66 33.96 -2.88
N CYS A 604 -25.23 33.55 -1.69
CA CYS A 604 -24.15 32.57 -1.54
C CYS A 604 -24.58 31.20 -2.11
N ASN A 605 -25.81 30.75 -1.86
CA ASN A 605 -26.30 29.49 -2.45
C ASN A 605 -26.37 29.54 -3.99
N LEU A 606 -26.77 30.66 -4.58
CA LEU A 606 -26.78 30.81 -6.04
C LEU A 606 -25.36 30.72 -6.62
N ILE A 607 -24.42 31.42 -5.99
CA ILE A 607 -23.03 31.52 -6.42
C ILE A 607 -22.27 30.19 -6.21
N GLU A 608 -22.51 29.49 -5.11
CA GLU A 608 -21.95 28.16 -4.86
C GLU A 608 -22.37 27.14 -5.94
N ASN A 609 -23.58 27.25 -6.50
CA ASN A 609 -24.08 26.23 -7.42
C ASN A 609 -23.86 26.56 -8.91
N CYS A 610 -23.79 27.84 -9.31
CA CYS A 610 -23.54 28.22 -10.70
C CYS A 610 -22.50 29.36 -10.89
N GLY A 611 -21.92 29.91 -9.83
CA GLY A 611 -20.99 31.04 -9.92
C GLY A 611 -19.70 30.72 -10.66
N ARG A 612 -19.14 29.52 -10.49
CA ARG A 612 -17.96 29.05 -11.23
C ARG A 612 -18.25 28.92 -12.72
N TYR A 613 -19.40 28.37 -13.08
CA TYR A 613 -19.89 28.29 -14.47
C TYR A 613 -20.02 29.69 -15.09
N LEU A 614 -20.62 30.65 -14.38
CA LEU A 614 -20.77 32.03 -14.84
C LEU A 614 -19.44 32.78 -14.95
N LEU A 615 -18.46 32.48 -14.10
CA LEU A 615 -17.14 33.12 -14.13
C LEU A 615 -16.27 32.57 -15.28
N ARG A 616 -16.38 31.28 -15.58
CA ARG A 616 -15.57 30.60 -16.61
C ARG A 616 -16.16 30.69 -18.01
N ASN A 617 -17.46 30.96 -18.14
CA ASN A 617 -18.09 31.16 -19.44
C ASN A 617 -17.72 32.55 -20.01
N PRO A 618 -17.10 32.64 -21.20
CA PRO A 618 -16.63 33.91 -21.79
C PRO A 618 -17.70 35.00 -21.91
N GLU A 619 -18.96 34.64 -22.14
CA GLU A 619 -20.05 35.61 -22.33
C GLU A 619 -20.49 36.26 -20.99
N THR A 620 -20.45 35.50 -19.89
CA THR A 620 -20.93 35.95 -18.57
C THR A 620 -19.80 36.35 -17.62
N SER A 621 -18.56 35.95 -17.91
CA SER A 621 -17.36 36.20 -17.09
C SER A 621 -17.17 37.67 -16.70
N PRO A 622 -17.21 38.67 -17.62
CA PRO A 622 -16.97 40.07 -17.25
C PRO A 622 -18.01 40.61 -16.24
N ARG A 623 -19.26 40.16 -16.37
CA ARG A 623 -20.35 40.56 -15.48
C ARG A 623 -20.24 39.87 -14.12
N MET A 624 -19.79 38.62 -14.09
CA MET A 624 -19.57 37.86 -12.87
C MET A 624 -18.37 38.40 -12.07
N THR A 625 -17.25 38.74 -12.72
CA THR A 625 -16.09 39.37 -12.07
C THR A 625 -16.47 40.68 -11.40
N SER A 626 -17.16 41.58 -12.13
CA SER A 626 -17.63 42.86 -11.59
C SER A 626 -18.58 42.67 -10.39
N PHE A 627 -19.41 41.63 -10.44
CA PHE A 627 -20.30 41.27 -9.33
C PHE A 627 -19.52 40.79 -8.09
N LEU A 628 -18.53 39.90 -8.24
CA LEU A 628 -17.70 39.39 -7.14
C LEU A 628 -16.90 40.50 -6.46
N GLU A 629 -16.35 41.44 -7.24
CA GLU A 629 -15.69 42.64 -6.71
C GLU A 629 -16.64 43.50 -5.88
N THR A 630 -17.88 43.69 -6.37
CA THR A 630 -18.90 44.47 -5.67
C THR A 630 -19.35 43.76 -4.38
N LEU A 631 -19.47 42.44 -4.39
CA LEU A 631 -19.79 41.61 -3.23
C LEU A 631 -18.70 41.72 -2.14
N GLN A 632 -17.42 41.56 -2.52
CA GLN A 632 -16.29 41.72 -1.61
C GLN A 632 -16.21 43.14 -1.02
N ARG A 633 -16.50 44.16 -1.85
CA ARG A 633 -16.58 45.55 -1.38
C ARG A 633 -17.71 45.75 -0.36
N LYS A 634 -18.93 45.29 -0.65
CA LYS A 634 -20.07 45.39 0.28
C LYS A 634 -19.82 44.65 1.59
N LYS A 635 -19.21 43.46 1.53
CA LYS A 635 -18.76 42.68 2.69
C LYS A 635 -17.77 43.47 3.57
N SER A 636 -16.87 44.26 2.97
CA SER A 636 -15.88 45.05 3.71
C SER A 636 -16.44 46.34 4.31
N VAL A 637 -17.46 46.94 3.68
CA VAL A 637 -17.99 48.27 4.01
C VAL A 637 -19.22 48.21 4.93
N GLN A 638 -20.04 47.17 4.84
CA GLN A 638 -21.25 47.03 5.65
C GLN A 638 -20.99 46.24 6.93
N HIS A 639 -21.66 46.62 8.02
CA HIS A 639 -21.65 45.88 9.27
C HIS A 639 -22.52 44.62 9.15
N ILE A 640 -21.92 43.53 8.69
CA ILE A 640 -22.51 42.18 8.64
C ILE A 640 -21.97 41.32 9.80
N GLY A 641 -22.77 40.34 10.24
CA GLY A 641 -22.36 39.38 11.26
C GLY A 641 -21.21 38.48 10.78
N GLN A 642 -20.49 37.89 11.73
CA GLN A 642 -19.40 36.94 11.46
C GLN A 642 -19.87 35.69 10.68
N PRO A 643 -21.06 35.09 10.96
CA PRO A 643 -21.58 33.97 10.18
C PRO A 643 -21.80 34.31 8.70
N GLU A 644 -22.40 35.46 8.40
CA GLU A 644 -22.66 35.91 7.03
C GLU A 644 -21.36 36.24 6.28
N ARG A 645 -20.38 36.80 6.99
CA ARG A 645 -19.06 37.10 6.44
C ARG A 645 -18.32 35.83 6.01
N MET A 646 -18.39 34.78 6.83
CA MET A 646 -17.83 33.47 6.53
C MET A 646 -18.55 32.79 5.36
N LEU A 647 -19.89 32.90 5.30
CA LEU A 647 -20.68 32.38 4.18
C LEU A 647 -20.23 32.98 2.83
N ILE A 648 -20.02 34.30 2.80
CA ILE A 648 -19.53 35.01 1.60
C ILE A 648 -18.12 34.56 1.23
N ASP A 649 -17.23 34.40 2.21
CA ASP A 649 -15.86 33.93 1.95
C ASP A 649 -15.82 32.52 1.35
N ASN A 650 -16.63 31.61 1.90
CA ASN A 650 -16.74 30.24 1.39
C ASN A 650 -17.29 30.23 -0.04
N ALA A 651 -18.34 31.00 -0.30
CA ALA A 651 -18.94 31.09 -1.64
C ALA A 651 -18.00 31.70 -2.67
N VAL A 652 -17.24 32.76 -2.32
CA VAL A 652 -16.26 33.37 -3.23
C VAL A 652 -15.07 32.43 -3.47
N TYR A 653 -14.56 31.77 -2.43
CA TYR A 653 -13.48 30.79 -2.54
C TYR A 653 -13.88 29.59 -3.43
N TYR A 654 -15.13 29.16 -3.37
CA TYR A 654 -15.65 28.08 -4.23
C TYR A 654 -15.66 28.47 -5.71
N VAL A 655 -15.97 29.73 -6.02
CA VAL A 655 -16.05 30.23 -7.40
C VAL A 655 -14.68 30.53 -8.00
N ASP A 656 -13.83 31.21 -7.24
CA ASP A 656 -12.52 31.67 -7.67
C ASP A 656 -11.48 31.31 -6.59
N PRO A 657 -11.08 30.02 -6.50
CA PRO A 657 -10.09 29.60 -5.53
C PRO A 657 -8.75 30.28 -5.86
N PRO A 658 -8.02 30.79 -4.85
CA PRO A 658 -6.75 31.48 -5.05
C PRO A 658 -5.76 30.58 -5.78
N GLU A 659 -5.04 31.16 -6.74
CA GLU A 659 -4.00 30.46 -7.48
C GLU A 659 -2.96 29.90 -6.49
N ARG A 660 -2.93 28.57 -6.33
CA ARG A 660 -1.83 27.92 -5.63
C ARG A 660 -0.59 28.13 -6.50
N PRO A 661 0.50 28.74 -5.99
CA PRO A 661 1.71 28.88 -6.78
C PRO A 661 2.12 27.49 -7.24
N ALA A 662 2.21 27.30 -8.56
CA ALA A 662 2.68 26.05 -9.13
C ALA A 662 4.04 25.73 -8.51
N ILE A 663 4.19 24.53 -7.96
CA ILE A 663 5.46 24.08 -7.40
C ILE A 663 6.45 24.05 -8.56
N GLU A 664 7.32 25.05 -8.65
CA GLU A 664 8.38 25.07 -9.66
C GLU A 664 9.26 23.84 -9.48
N GLN A 665 9.11 22.87 -10.39
CA GLN A 665 10.01 21.73 -10.44
C GLN A 665 11.36 22.22 -10.93
N LYS A 666 12.30 22.37 -10.01
CA LYS A 666 13.70 22.68 -10.33
C LYS A 666 14.23 21.62 -11.30
N GLU A 667 14.60 22.05 -12.51
CA GLU A 667 15.27 21.21 -13.50
C GLU A 667 16.62 20.75 -12.93
N ARG A 668 16.95 19.47 -13.11
CA ARG A 668 18.16 18.83 -12.56
C ARG A 668 18.89 18.09 -13.66
N THR A 669 20.21 18.11 -13.61
CA THR A 669 21.05 17.37 -14.56
C THR A 669 20.90 15.86 -14.36
N PRO A 670 21.15 15.03 -15.40
CA PRO A 670 21.14 13.58 -15.27
C PRO A 670 22.09 13.07 -14.18
N MET A 671 23.24 13.73 -14.01
CA MET A 671 24.20 13.42 -12.95
C MET A 671 23.62 13.67 -11.55
N GLU A 672 22.95 14.81 -11.33
CA GLU A 672 22.25 15.08 -10.05
C GLU A 672 21.16 14.02 -9.80
N LEU A 673 20.41 13.62 -10.82
CA LEU A 673 19.39 12.57 -10.69
C LEU A 673 20.01 11.21 -10.36
N PHE A 674 21.13 10.85 -10.98
CA PHE A 674 21.83 9.60 -10.73
C PHE A 674 22.34 9.51 -9.29
N ILE A 675 23.08 10.52 -8.81
CA ILE A 675 23.61 10.55 -7.44
C ILE A 675 22.47 10.52 -6.40
N ARG A 676 21.40 11.28 -6.64
CA ARG A 676 20.21 11.28 -5.78
C ARG A 676 19.54 9.92 -5.75
N LYS A 677 19.43 9.22 -6.88
CA LYS A 677 18.87 7.88 -6.93
C LYS A 677 19.72 6.91 -6.10
N LEU A 678 21.04 6.94 -6.26
CA LEU A 678 21.95 6.08 -5.50
C LEU A 678 21.78 6.25 -3.98
N ILE A 679 21.75 7.51 -3.51
CA ILE A 679 21.80 7.80 -2.07
C ILE A 679 20.40 7.84 -1.42
N TYR A 680 19.39 8.42 -2.09
CA TYR A 680 18.06 8.61 -1.49
C TYR A 680 17.09 7.46 -1.77
N VAL A 681 17.30 6.67 -2.83
CA VAL A 681 16.36 5.62 -3.25
C VAL A 681 16.98 4.24 -3.10
N ASP A 682 18.13 4.01 -3.72
CA ASP A 682 18.69 2.66 -3.89
C ASP A 682 19.48 2.19 -2.65
N MET A 683 19.91 3.09 -1.77
CA MET A 683 20.78 2.75 -0.64
C MET A 683 20.10 1.85 0.41
N THR A 684 20.68 0.67 0.61
CA THR A 684 20.25 -0.33 1.61
C THR A 684 21.45 -1.01 2.28
N LYS A 685 21.21 -1.71 3.39
CA LYS A 685 22.24 -2.49 4.11
C LYS A 685 22.92 -3.57 3.24
N ARG A 686 22.28 -4.03 2.16
CA ARG A 686 22.80 -5.10 1.29
C ARG A 686 23.66 -4.60 0.13
N ASN A 687 23.48 -3.35 -0.28
CA ASN A 687 24.11 -2.81 -1.50
C ASN A 687 24.95 -1.55 -1.29
N TYR A 688 25.08 -1.03 -0.06
CA TYR A 688 25.88 0.17 0.22
C TYR A 688 27.34 0.03 -0.25
N SER A 689 27.93 -1.17 -0.19
CA SER A 689 29.29 -1.43 -0.69
C SER A 689 29.40 -1.27 -2.21
N LYS A 690 28.36 -1.66 -2.97
CA LYS A 690 28.28 -1.43 -4.42
C LYS A 690 28.09 0.04 -4.74
N ILE A 691 27.25 0.75 -3.96
CA ILE A 691 27.03 2.18 -4.10
C ILE A 691 28.32 2.96 -3.82
N LEU A 692 29.07 2.59 -2.78
CA LEU A 692 30.38 3.17 -2.48
C LEU A 692 31.34 3.04 -3.65
N LYS A 693 31.42 1.85 -4.27
CA LYS A 693 32.25 1.63 -5.46
C LYS A 693 31.82 2.50 -6.64
N GLN A 694 30.52 2.73 -6.81
CA GLN A 694 30.01 3.63 -7.86
C GLN A 694 30.36 5.09 -7.56
N ILE A 695 30.18 5.55 -6.32
CA ILE A 695 30.54 6.92 -5.89
C ILE A 695 32.04 7.18 -6.09
N ARG A 696 32.90 6.21 -5.74
CA ARG A 696 34.37 6.33 -5.96
C ARG A 696 34.77 6.37 -7.44
N ARG A 697 33.91 5.92 -8.35
CA ARG A 697 34.14 5.94 -9.81
C ARG A 697 33.53 7.18 -10.50
N LEU A 698 32.89 8.07 -9.75
CA LEU A 698 32.42 9.34 -10.29
C LEU A 698 33.61 10.24 -10.65
N HIS A 699 33.38 11.22 -11.51
CA HIS A 699 34.36 12.22 -11.92
C HIS A 699 34.59 13.23 -10.79
N TRP A 700 35.48 12.90 -9.84
CA TRP A 700 35.82 13.76 -8.69
C TRP A 700 36.66 14.99 -9.09
N GLU A 701 37.24 14.97 -10.28
CA GLU A 701 37.89 16.09 -10.95
C GLU A 701 36.90 17.18 -11.37
N GLU A 702 35.62 16.84 -11.56
CA GLU A 702 34.58 17.80 -11.93
C GLU A 702 33.96 18.46 -10.70
N ALA A 703 34.19 19.76 -10.54
CA ALA A 703 33.66 20.54 -9.42
C ALA A 703 32.12 20.47 -9.29
N GLU A 704 31.40 20.34 -10.42
CA GLU A 704 29.94 20.19 -10.43
C GLU A 704 29.50 18.88 -9.74
N VAL A 705 30.19 17.77 -10.02
CA VAL A 705 29.91 16.46 -9.42
C VAL A 705 30.15 16.49 -7.91
N VAL A 706 31.27 17.07 -7.49
CA VAL A 706 31.61 17.22 -6.06
C VAL A 706 30.59 18.10 -5.35
N ALA A 707 30.16 19.22 -5.97
CA ALA A 707 29.13 20.09 -5.40
C ALA A 707 27.77 19.37 -5.25
N ILE A 708 27.40 18.51 -6.22
CA ILE A 708 26.20 17.67 -6.12
C ILE A 708 26.34 16.69 -4.95
N LEU A 709 27.48 16.00 -4.84
CA LEU A 709 27.74 15.06 -3.74
C LEU A 709 27.68 15.78 -2.40
N GLU A 710 28.31 16.95 -2.27
CA GLU A 710 28.32 17.74 -1.03
C GLU A 710 26.89 18.08 -0.62
N LYS A 711 26.11 18.62 -1.57
CA LYS A 711 24.69 18.95 -1.36
C LYS A 711 23.85 17.73 -0.97
N VAL A 712 24.19 16.53 -1.46
CA VAL A 712 23.43 15.31 -1.19
C VAL A 712 23.79 14.73 0.18
N PHE A 713 25.08 14.62 0.50
CA PHE A 713 25.60 14.12 1.78
C PHE A 713 25.28 15.06 2.94
N SER A 714 25.21 16.37 2.73
CA SER A 714 24.80 17.34 3.75
C SER A 714 23.28 17.39 4.01
N LYS A 715 22.47 16.51 3.38
CA LYS A 715 21.01 16.46 3.56
C LYS A 715 20.51 15.10 4.04
N PRO A 716 20.88 14.68 5.26
CA PRO A 716 20.46 13.39 5.81
C PRO A 716 18.92 13.26 5.94
N GLY A 717 18.18 14.36 6.10
CA GLY A 717 16.72 14.36 6.13
C GLY A 717 16.02 13.94 4.82
N LYS A 718 16.76 13.70 3.73
CA LYS A 718 16.24 13.09 2.49
C LYS A 718 16.50 11.59 2.40
N VAL A 719 17.27 11.02 3.33
CA VAL A 719 17.52 9.59 3.46
C VAL A 719 16.50 9.00 4.45
N LYS A 720 16.10 7.74 4.25
CA LYS A 720 15.26 7.03 5.23
C LYS A 720 15.94 7.01 6.60
N TYR A 721 15.22 7.33 7.67
CA TYR A 721 15.78 7.46 9.03
C TYR A 721 16.62 6.25 9.47
N GLY A 722 16.12 5.03 9.23
CA GLY A 722 16.85 3.79 9.54
C GLY A 722 18.07 3.50 8.65
N SER A 723 18.36 4.33 7.66
CA SER A 723 19.49 4.23 6.73
C SER A 723 20.47 5.40 6.83
N VAL A 724 20.25 6.35 7.75
CA VAL A 724 21.18 7.48 8.00
C VAL A 724 22.56 6.97 8.41
N HIS A 725 22.65 5.88 9.18
CA HIS A 725 23.92 5.25 9.54
C HIS A 725 24.73 4.77 8.31
N LEU A 726 24.08 4.38 7.21
CA LEU A 726 24.75 3.99 5.98
C LEU A 726 25.42 5.19 5.30
N LEU A 727 24.80 6.38 5.38
CA LEU A 727 25.41 7.62 4.91
C LEU A 727 26.69 7.94 5.70
N GLY A 728 26.71 7.59 7.00
CA GLY A 728 27.89 7.70 7.87
C GLY A 728 29.03 6.76 7.43
N ILE A 729 28.70 5.50 7.12
CA ILE A 729 29.65 4.52 6.57
C ILE A 729 30.23 4.99 5.23
N LEU A 730 29.38 5.52 4.34
CA LEU A 730 29.86 6.01 3.05
C LEU A 730 30.81 7.19 3.24
N LEU A 731 30.45 8.16 4.09
CA LEU A 731 31.29 9.33 4.34
C LEU A 731 32.63 8.93 4.99
N SER A 732 32.62 7.99 5.94
CA SER A 732 33.86 7.51 6.57
C SER A 732 34.77 6.77 5.60
N ALA A 733 34.19 5.98 4.69
CA ALA A 733 34.95 5.29 3.66
C ALA A 733 35.50 6.22 2.57
N LEU A 734 34.92 7.42 2.40
CA LEU A 734 35.41 8.45 1.47
C LEU A 734 36.53 9.30 2.08
N TYR A 735 36.64 9.38 3.40
CA TYR A 735 37.68 10.19 4.09
C TYR A 735 39.10 9.85 3.64
N ARG A 736 39.40 8.56 3.40
CA ARG A 736 40.71 8.11 2.92
C ARG A 736 41.11 8.66 1.54
N HIS A 737 40.13 8.99 0.69
CA HIS A 737 40.37 9.44 -0.68
C HIS A 737 40.08 10.93 -0.86
N HIS A 738 39.09 11.47 -0.15
CA HIS A 738 38.62 12.86 -0.29
C HIS A 738 38.40 13.50 1.10
N PRO A 739 39.46 13.79 1.87
CA PRO A 739 39.32 14.31 3.24
C PRO A 739 38.67 15.70 3.28
N ALA A 740 39.03 16.61 2.37
CA ALA A 740 38.46 17.96 2.30
C ALA A 740 36.93 17.93 2.08
N PHE A 741 36.45 17.03 1.22
CA PHE A 741 35.02 16.80 0.99
C PHE A 741 34.30 16.36 2.28
N VAL A 742 34.88 15.42 3.02
CA VAL A 742 34.27 14.91 4.26
C VAL A 742 34.17 16.00 5.32
N VAL A 743 35.24 16.78 5.53
CA VAL A 743 35.24 17.92 6.46
C VAL A 743 34.15 18.92 6.06
N LYS A 744 34.06 19.26 4.77
CA LYS A 744 33.04 20.18 4.27
C LYS A 744 31.62 19.71 4.52
N VAL A 745 31.33 18.41 4.33
CA VAL A 745 30.02 17.82 4.62
C VAL A 745 29.70 17.95 6.11
N ILE A 746 30.67 17.68 6.99
CA ILE A 746 30.51 17.79 8.44
C ILE A 746 30.19 19.23 8.83
N ASP A 747 30.98 20.20 8.35
CA ASP A 747 30.78 21.62 8.62
C ASP A 747 29.38 22.07 8.20
N ASN A 748 28.94 21.66 7.00
CA ASN A 748 27.60 21.97 6.50
C ASN A 748 26.48 21.37 7.39
N VAL A 749 26.66 20.16 7.93
CA VAL A 749 25.68 19.53 8.82
C VAL A 749 25.65 20.21 10.18
N VAL A 750 26.81 20.53 10.76
CA VAL A 750 26.92 21.28 12.03
C VAL A 750 26.31 22.68 11.89
N GLU A 751 26.56 23.35 10.77
CA GLU A 751 25.96 24.64 10.47
C GLU A 751 24.44 24.51 10.26
N SER A 752 23.97 23.46 9.58
CA SER A 752 22.53 23.21 9.40
C SER A 752 21.79 23.00 10.74
N VAL A 753 22.41 22.30 11.69
CA VAL A 753 21.85 22.16 13.06
C VAL A 753 21.72 23.52 13.74
N SER A 754 22.73 24.37 13.56
CA SER A 754 22.81 25.71 14.15
C SER A 754 21.79 26.67 13.56
N PHE A 755 21.75 26.77 12.24
CA PHE A 755 20.74 27.51 11.49
C PHE A 755 19.32 27.01 11.80
N GLY A 756 19.16 25.71 12.05
CA GLY A 756 17.89 25.13 12.50
C GLY A 756 17.45 25.64 13.87
N LEU A 757 18.37 25.93 14.79
CA LEU A 757 18.08 26.53 16.10
C LEU A 757 17.69 28.02 15.97
N GLU A 758 18.18 28.72 14.94
CA GLU A 758 17.81 30.11 14.66
C GLU A 758 16.41 30.27 14.07
N GLN A 759 16.02 29.39 13.15
CA GLN A 759 14.69 29.42 12.55
C GLN A 759 13.60 28.89 13.48
N ASN A 760 13.91 27.81 14.18
CA ASN A 760 13.01 27.07 15.06
C ASN A 760 11.60 26.79 14.49
N ASP A 761 11.51 26.43 13.20
CA ASP A 761 10.25 26.13 12.52
C ASP A 761 9.89 24.64 12.60
N PHE A 762 8.68 24.34 13.09
CA PHE A 762 8.16 22.98 13.27
C PHE A 762 8.16 22.15 11.96
N ARG A 763 8.04 22.81 10.80
CA ARG A 763 8.06 22.16 9.47
C ARG A 763 9.39 21.44 9.20
N PHE A 764 10.46 21.84 9.87
CA PHE A 764 11.80 21.28 9.68
C PHE A 764 12.27 20.38 10.83
N PHE A 765 11.42 20.06 11.81
CA PHE A 765 11.79 19.23 12.95
C PHE A 765 12.30 17.84 12.54
N GLN A 766 11.63 17.14 11.61
CA GLN A 766 12.09 15.83 11.13
C GLN A 766 13.48 15.91 10.49
N ARG A 767 13.75 16.98 9.74
CA ARG A 767 15.04 17.21 9.10
C ARG A 767 16.14 17.41 10.15
N ARG A 768 15.89 18.23 11.18
CA ARG A 768 16.85 18.52 12.25
C ARG A 768 17.19 17.28 13.09
N VAL A 769 16.19 16.44 13.38
CA VAL A 769 16.40 15.14 14.06
C VAL A 769 17.33 14.24 13.22
N ALA A 770 17.13 14.18 11.90
CA ALA A 770 18.01 13.41 11.02
C ALA A 770 19.45 13.97 10.97
N GLU A 771 19.62 15.29 11.02
CA GLU A 771 20.93 15.95 11.06
C GLU A 771 21.68 15.63 12.36
N VAL A 772 21.01 15.71 13.52
CA VAL A 772 21.61 15.35 14.81
C VAL A 772 21.94 13.86 14.90
N LYS A 773 21.04 12.98 14.44
CA LYS A 773 21.33 11.54 14.32
C LYS A 773 22.56 11.31 13.44
N TYR A 774 22.66 12.01 12.31
CA TYR A 774 23.78 11.82 11.39
C TYR A 774 25.12 12.17 12.06
N LEU A 775 25.19 13.25 12.84
CA LEU A 775 26.38 13.60 13.63
C LEU A 775 26.73 12.52 14.67
N GLY A 776 25.73 11.95 15.35
CA GLY A 776 25.95 10.82 16.27
C GLY A 776 26.50 9.57 15.56
N GLU A 777 25.98 9.25 14.36
CA GLU A 777 26.51 8.15 13.55
C GLU A 777 27.95 8.41 13.09
N LEU A 778 28.31 9.66 12.77
CA LEU A 778 29.68 10.02 12.40
C LEU A 778 30.67 9.80 13.56
N TYR A 779 30.25 9.99 14.81
CA TYR A 779 31.04 9.55 15.97
C TYR A 779 31.17 8.03 16.02
N ASN A 780 30.08 7.28 15.82
CA ASN A 780 30.10 5.81 15.84
C ASN A 780 31.07 5.22 14.79
N TYR A 781 31.21 5.88 13.64
CA TYR A 781 32.16 5.51 12.59
C TYR A 781 33.53 6.21 12.68
N ARG A 782 33.87 6.79 13.85
CA ARG A 782 35.18 7.40 14.17
C ARG A 782 35.59 8.56 13.28
N ILE A 783 34.63 9.31 12.75
CA ILE A 783 34.87 10.54 12.00
C ILE A 783 34.85 11.76 12.92
N LEU A 784 34.07 11.70 14.01
CA LEU A 784 34.03 12.72 15.05
C LEU A 784 34.55 12.17 16.37
N GLU A 785 35.18 13.05 17.15
CA GLU A 785 35.59 12.75 18.51
C GLU A 785 34.52 13.19 19.53
N HIS A 786 34.57 12.59 20.73
CA HIS A 786 33.61 12.88 21.78
C HIS A 786 33.52 14.37 22.19
N PRO A 787 34.59 15.21 22.18
CA PRO A 787 34.46 16.63 22.51
C PRO A 787 33.51 17.38 21.56
N VAL A 788 33.57 17.07 20.26
CA VAL A 788 32.72 17.69 19.24
C VAL A 788 31.24 17.38 19.49
N ILE A 789 30.94 16.13 19.87
CA ILE A 789 29.56 15.72 20.20
C ILE A 789 29.04 16.49 21.42
N PHE A 790 29.84 16.63 22.48
CA PHE A 790 29.46 17.42 23.64
C PHE A 790 29.27 18.89 23.29
N ASP A 791 30.17 19.49 22.50
CA ASP A 791 30.06 20.89 22.06
C ASP A 791 28.75 21.14 21.29
N ILE A 792 28.35 20.23 20.40
CA ILE A 792 27.07 20.31 19.68
C ILE A 792 25.89 20.21 20.65
N MET A 793 25.90 19.28 21.60
CA MET A 793 24.82 19.13 22.57
C MET A 793 24.71 20.36 23.50
N TYR A 794 25.83 20.91 23.96
CA TYR A 794 25.84 22.17 24.72
C TYR A 794 25.34 23.34 23.88
N ARG A 795 25.75 23.42 22.61
CA ARG A 795 25.24 24.45 21.68
C ARG A 795 23.73 24.35 21.54
N ILE A 796 23.17 23.15 21.35
CA ILE A 796 21.72 22.94 21.26
C ILE A 796 20.98 23.51 22.48
N MET A 797 21.48 23.29 23.70
CA MET A 797 20.81 23.77 24.91
C MET A 797 21.05 25.26 25.21
N THR A 798 22.24 25.77 24.95
CA THR A 798 22.65 27.15 25.34
C THR A 798 22.38 28.20 24.26
N PHE A 799 22.05 27.81 23.03
CA PHE A 799 21.85 28.73 21.92
C PHE A 799 20.76 29.77 22.23
N GLY A 800 21.12 31.06 22.18
CA GLY A 800 20.23 32.18 22.49
C GLY A 800 20.27 32.69 23.94
N TYR A 801 20.89 31.95 24.88
CA TYR A 801 20.95 32.34 26.30
C TYR A 801 22.18 33.18 26.68
N GLY A 802 23.24 33.18 25.85
CA GLY A 802 24.51 33.86 26.17
C GLY A 802 25.27 33.24 27.36
N GLY A 803 24.91 32.02 27.74
CA GLY A 803 25.40 31.29 28.92
C GLY A 803 24.46 30.14 29.28
N PRO A 804 24.57 29.55 30.49
CA PRO A 804 23.61 28.59 31.00
C PRO A 804 22.17 29.16 31.04
N PRO A 805 21.15 28.38 30.67
CA PRO A 805 19.75 28.79 30.75
C PRO A 805 19.37 29.20 32.18
N VAL A 806 18.79 30.39 32.34
CA VAL A 806 18.37 30.92 33.66
C VAL A 806 16.87 30.70 33.84
N PRO A 807 16.43 30.01 34.90
CA PRO A 807 15.01 29.76 35.17
C PRO A 807 14.20 31.06 35.17
N GLY A 808 13.07 31.07 34.45
CA GLY A 808 12.18 32.23 34.36
C GLY A 808 12.63 33.33 33.40
N ARG A 809 13.84 33.26 32.81
CA ARG A 809 14.27 34.20 31.76
C ARG A 809 13.74 33.75 30.40
N PHE A 810 12.88 34.57 29.80
CA PHE A 810 12.30 34.28 28.49
C PHE A 810 13.33 34.47 27.36
N THR A 811 13.42 33.47 26.46
CA THR A 811 14.26 33.50 25.26
C THR A 811 13.38 33.19 24.04
N PRO A 812 13.28 34.10 23.04
CA PRO A 812 12.42 33.88 21.87
C PRO A 812 12.76 32.62 21.04
N LEU A 813 14.04 32.23 21.01
CA LEU A 813 14.54 31.05 20.30
C LEU A 813 14.38 29.75 21.10
N ASP A 814 13.91 29.84 22.34
CA ASP A 814 13.67 28.69 23.20
C ASP A 814 12.56 28.97 24.24
N PRO A 815 11.30 29.08 23.80
CA PRO A 815 10.18 29.30 24.71
C PRO A 815 10.08 28.20 25.79
N PRO A 816 9.53 28.51 26.99
CA PRO A 816 9.40 27.53 28.07
C PRO A 816 8.55 26.29 27.72
N ASP A 817 7.63 26.42 26.77
CA ASP A 817 6.74 25.39 26.23
C ASP A 817 7.31 24.65 25.00
N ASP A 818 8.50 25.03 24.52
CA ASP A 818 9.20 24.31 23.46
C ASP A 818 10.15 23.25 24.03
N PHE A 819 9.82 21.99 23.77
CA PHE A 819 10.57 20.81 24.20
C PHE A 819 11.46 20.21 23.09
N PHE A 820 11.55 20.84 21.91
CA PHE A 820 12.22 20.24 20.76
C PHE A 820 13.73 20.05 20.97
N ARG A 821 14.40 20.98 21.67
CA ARG A 821 15.83 20.84 22.03
C ARG A 821 16.10 19.61 22.91
N ILE A 822 15.17 19.25 23.80
CA ILE A 822 15.25 18.02 24.61
C ILE A 822 15.27 16.81 23.69
N ARG A 823 14.38 16.77 22.68
CA ARG A 823 14.34 15.68 21.68
C ARG A 823 15.62 15.59 20.86
N LEU A 824 16.25 16.71 20.50
CA LEU A 824 17.53 16.70 19.79
C LEU A 824 18.65 16.09 20.64
N VAL A 825 18.77 16.51 21.91
CA VAL A 825 19.76 15.94 22.84
C VAL A 825 19.50 14.46 23.08
N ALA A 826 18.25 14.06 23.31
CA ALA A 826 17.86 12.65 23.44
C ALA A 826 18.27 11.84 22.20
N THR A 827 17.98 12.34 20.99
CA THR A 827 18.38 11.69 19.72
C THR A 827 19.89 11.47 19.64
N MET A 828 20.70 12.45 20.05
CA MET A 828 22.15 12.33 20.06
C MET A 828 22.62 11.23 21.02
N LEU A 829 22.09 11.25 22.26
CA LEU A 829 22.43 10.28 23.31
C LEU A 829 21.93 8.87 23.01
N GLU A 830 20.77 8.70 22.39
CA GLU A 830 20.30 7.40 21.89
C GLU A 830 21.21 6.84 20.79
N THR A 831 21.79 7.72 19.96
CA THR A 831 22.62 7.29 18.82
C THR A 831 24.04 6.91 19.24
N CYS A 832 24.67 7.68 20.14
CA CYS A 832 26.08 7.49 20.51
C CYS A 832 26.38 7.49 22.02
N GLY A 833 25.41 7.80 22.89
CA GLY A 833 25.61 7.98 24.32
C GLY A 833 26.07 6.73 25.07
N MET A 834 25.69 5.53 24.61
CA MET A 834 26.14 4.25 25.21
C MET A 834 27.66 4.06 25.14
N PHE A 835 28.33 4.71 24.18
CA PHE A 835 29.79 4.64 24.03
C PHE A 835 30.54 5.54 25.02
N PHE A 836 29.84 6.42 25.74
CA PHE A 836 30.43 7.31 26.77
C PHE A 836 30.34 6.68 28.17
N ASN A 837 30.73 5.42 28.34
CA ASN A 837 30.58 4.69 29.61
C ASN A 837 31.86 4.65 30.47
N ARG A 838 33.03 5.00 29.93
CA ARG A 838 34.33 4.89 30.61
C ARG A 838 35.24 6.08 30.28
N GLY A 839 36.27 6.27 31.11
CA GLY A 839 37.34 7.25 30.88
C GLY A 839 36.87 8.72 30.90
N ALA A 840 37.58 9.58 30.18
CA ALA A 840 37.28 11.01 30.10
C ALA A 840 35.89 11.29 29.49
N ALA A 841 35.47 10.52 28.49
CA ALA A 841 34.14 10.64 27.89
C ALA A 841 33.03 10.28 28.89
N GLY A 842 33.25 9.29 29.76
CA GLY A 842 32.32 8.93 30.83
C GLY A 842 32.12 10.07 31.83
N LYS A 843 33.22 10.68 32.31
CA LYS A 843 33.16 11.84 33.22
C LYS A 843 32.46 13.05 32.56
N LYS A 844 32.77 13.33 31.30
CA LYS A 844 32.11 14.40 30.52
C LYS A 844 30.61 14.14 30.35
N LEU A 845 30.20 12.89 30.14
CA LEU A 845 28.78 12.54 30.07
C LEU A 845 28.08 12.77 31.42
N ASP A 846 28.70 12.39 32.54
CA ASP A 846 28.09 12.60 33.86
C ASP A 846 27.90 14.10 34.13
N TYR A 847 28.91 14.92 33.83
CA TYR A 847 28.82 16.38 33.91
C TYR A 847 27.73 16.95 32.98
N PHE A 848 27.67 16.46 31.74
CA PHE A 848 26.65 16.84 30.77
C PHE A 848 25.23 16.47 31.21
N LEU A 849 25.03 15.27 31.77
CA LEU A 849 23.72 14.80 32.24
C LEU A 849 23.22 15.62 33.43
N SER A 850 24.10 16.07 34.33
CA SER A 850 23.74 17.04 35.36
C SER A 850 23.26 18.37 34.77
N PHE A 851 23.91 18.87 33.72
CA PHE A 851 23.48 20.08 33.03
C PHE A 851 22.17 19.88 32.24
N PHE A 852 22.01 18.75 31.57
CA PHE A 852 20.81 18.43 30.80
C PHE A 852 19.59 18.29 31.72
N GLN A 853 19.75 17.63 32.87
CA GLN A 853 18.70 17.56 33.89
C GLN A 853 18.32 18.96 34.39
N TYR A 854 19.30 19.81 34.69
CA TYR A 854 19.04 21.21 35.06
C TYR A 854 18.26 21.95 33.97
N TYR A 855 18.67 21.83 32.71
CA TYR A 855 17.99 22.43 31.56
C TYR A 855 16.53 21.97 31.44
N VAL A 856 16.27 20.67 31.60
CA VAL A 856 14.91 20.11 31.58
C VAL A 856 14.00 20.77 32.63
N PHE A 857 14.52 21.04 33.84
CA PHE A 857 13.78 21.74 34.89
C PHE A 857 13.63 23.25 34.68
N THR A 858 14.30 23.84 33.69
CA THR A 858 14.05 25.24 33.30
C THR A 858 12.80 25.41 32.42
N LYS A 859 12.27 24.31 31.88
CA LYS A 859 11.08 24.29 31.02
C LYS A 859 9.78 24.27 31.81
N ALA A 860 8.67 24.55 31.13
CA ALA A 860 7.34 24.34 31.66
C ALA A 860 7.10 22.85 31.95
N SER A 861 5.99 22.54 32.63
CA SER A 861 5.61 21.15 32.94
C SER A 861 5.70 20.25 31.71
N LEU A 862 6.55 19.22 31.76
CA LEU A 862 6.79 18.33 30.63
C LEU A 862 5.52 17.54 30.29
N PRO A 863 5.15 17.46 29.01
CA PRO A 863 4.24 16.45 28.52
C PRO A 863 4.77 15.04 28.80
N LEU A 864 3.85 14.09 29.06
CA LEU A 864 4.20 12.71 29.42
C LEU A 864 5.14 12.02 28.41
N ASP A 865 4.97 12.29 27.11
CA ASP A 865 5.83 11.73 26.06
C ASP A 865 7.27 12.22 26.16
N ILE A 866 7.47 13.50 26.49
CA ILE A 866 8.80 14.08 26.71
C ILE A 866 9.40 13.56 28.01
N GLU A 867 8.60 13.44 29.07
CA GLU A 867 9.04 12.88 30.34
C GLU A 867 9.58 11.45 30.17
N PHE A 868 8.83 10.58 29.47
CA PHE A 868 9.29 9.23 29.15
C PHE A 868 10.56 9.25 28.29
N THR A 869 10.63 10.12 27.29
CA THR A 869 11.84 10.27 26.45
C THR A 869 13.07 10.60 27.29
N VAL A 870 12.94 11.53 28.25
CA VAL A 870 14.04 11.88 29.17
C VAL A 870 14.38 10.69 30.05
N GLN A 871 13.41 10.05 30.70
CA GLN A 871 13.64 8.89 31.56
C GLN A 871 14.35 7.76 30.83
N ASP A 872 13.88 7.40 29.63
CA ASP A 872 14.48 6.37 28.78
C ASP A 872 15.91 6.73 28.36
N THR A 873 16.16 8.00 28.01
CA THR A 873 17.51 8.48 27.65
C THR A 873 18.49 8.37 28.82
N PHE A 874 18.08 8.75 30.03
CA PHE A 874 18.91 8.62 31.22
C PHE A 874 19.12 7.15 31.59
N ALA A 875 18.08 6.31 31.54
CA ALA A 875 18.19 4.88 31.81
C ALA A 875 19.13 4.18 30.81
N LEU A 876 19.07 4.55 29.53
CA LEU A 876 19.92 4.02 28.47
C LEU A 876 21.41 4.36 28.68
N THR A 877 21.70 5.59 29.10
CA THR A 877 23.08 6.09 29.21
C THR A 877 23.70 5.85 30.58
N ARG A 878 22.90 5.92 31.65
CA ARG A 878 23.27 5.74 33.06
C ARG A 878 22.10 5.11 33.84
N PRO A 879 21.98 3.77 33.88
CA PRO A 879 20.88 3.08 34.57
C PRO A 879 20.76 3.41 36.07
N GLN A 880 21.87 3.77 36.71
CA GLN A 880 21.92 4.11 38.15
C GLN A 880 21.72 5.62 38.42
N TRP A 881 21.36 6.41 37.41
CA TRP A 881 21.19 7.85 37.57
C TRP A 881 19.97 8.16 38.44
N LYS A 882 20.16 9.01 39.45
CA LYS A 882 19.07 9.47 40.31
C LYS A 882 18.48 10.75 39.72
N MET A 883 17.20 10.69 39.35
CA MET A 883 16.50 11.85 38.82
C MET A 883 16.18 12.84 39.95
N ALA A 884 16.49 14.12 39.73
CA ALA A 884 16.09 15.19 40.63
C ALA A 884 14.56 15.33 40.60
N ALA A 885 13.94 15.66 41.73
CA ALA A 885 12.49 15.83 41.84
C ALA A 885 12.03 17.26 41.52
N ASN A 886 12.92 18.24 41.61
CA ASN A 886 12.63 19.65 41.39
C ASN A 886 13.86 20.43 40.92
N LEU A 887 13.62 21.68 40.51
CA LEU A 887 14.66 22.58 40.02
C LEU A 887 15.75 22.86 41.07
N GLU A 888 15.42 22.94 42.36
CA GLU A 888 16.41 23.20 43.41
C GLU A 888 17.40 22.03 43.56
N GLU A 889 16.89 20.81 43.52
CA GLU A 889 17.71 19.60 43.56
C GLU A 889 18.56 19.47 42.30
N ALA A 890 17.99 19.74 41.11
CA ALA A 890 18.74 19.73 39.86
C ALA A 890 19.84 20.80 39.82
N ALA A 891 19.55 22.01 40.34
CA ALA A 891 20.53 23.09 40.43
C ALA A 891 21.67 22.75 41.41
N LYS A 892 21.37 22.14 42.57
CA LYS A 892 22.38 21.67 43.52
C LYS A 892 23.25 20.57 42.91
N ALA A 893 22.63 19.58 42.25
CA ALA A 893 23.36 18.52 41.57
C ALA A 893 24.30 19.07 40.49
N PHE A 894 23.83 20.04 39.70
CA PHE A 894 24.66 20.71 38.70
C PHE A 894 25.80 21.53 39.33
N GLN A 895 25.55 22.30 40.40
CA GLN A 895 26.59 23.04 41.12
C GLN A 895 27.67 22.12 41.70
N LEU A 896 27.28 20.97 42.25
CA LEU A 896 28.23 19.95 42.73
C LEU A 896 29.08 19.39 41.58
N ALA A 897 28.47 19.11 40.43
CA ALA A 897 29.17 18.65 39.24
C ALA A 897 30.17 19.71 38.73
N VAL A 898 29.81 21.00 38.74
CA VAL A 898 30.72 22.12 38.40
C VAL A 898 31.90 22.21 39.37
N ALA A 899 31.64 22.12 40.67
CA ALA A 899 32.71 22.16 41.68
C ALA A 899 33.65 20.95 41.59
N GLN A 900 33.12 19.77 41.22
CA GLN A 900 33.91 18.57 40.99
C GLN A 900 34.76 18.70 39.72
N ASP A 901 34.18 19.19 38.62
CA ASP A 901 34.87 19.42 37.35
C ASP A 901 36.03 20.42 37.51
N GLN A 902 35.81 21.55 38.21
CA GLN A 902 36.84 22.53 38.52
C GLN A 902 37.98 21.97 39.38
N LYS A 903 37.68 21.05 40.32
CA LYS A 903 38.70 20.36 41.12
C LYS A 903 39.52 19.39 40.26
N THR A 904 38.91 18.66 39.34
CA THR A 904 39.63 17.80 38.40
C THR A 904 40.45 18.58 37.37
N ALA A 905 39.93 19.69 36.84
CA ALA A 905 40.66 20.58 35.94
C ALA A 905 41.85 21.27 36.62
N GLY A 906 41.76 21.52 37.94
CA GLY A 906 42.87 22.00 38.75
C GLY A 906 43.95 20.96 39.02
N ILE A 907 43.63 19.66 38.93
CA ILE A 907 44.59 18.55 39.05
C ILE A 907 45.30 18.32 37.72
N ASP A 908 44.60 18.36 36.58
CA ASP A 908 45.24 18.23 35.26
C ASP A 908 46.20 19.40 34.97
N ARG A 909 45.86 20.63 35.39
CA ARG A 909 46.79 21.78 35.32
C ARG A 909 48.03 21.66 36.23
N ALA A 910 47.97 20.86 37.29
CA ALA A 910 49.11 20.64 38.19
C ALA A 910 50.06 19.55 37.67
N VAL A 911 49.58 18.65 36.81
CA VAL A 911 50.41 17.64 36.13
C VAL A 911 51.17 18.26 34.94
N ASP A 912 50.61 19.29 34.29
CA ASP A 912 51.27 20.05 33.21
C ASP A 912 52.33 21.08 33.70
N MET A 913 52.52 21.24 35.03
CA MET A 913 53.52 22.17 35.59
C MET A 913 54.88 21.51 35.94
N ASP A 914 55.05 20.21 35.69
CA ASP A 914 56.34 19.50 35.92
C ASP A 914 57.09 19.14 34.62
N ASP A 915 56.61 19.60 33.45
CA ASP A 915 57.36 19.48 32.19
C ASP A 915 57.58 20.85 31.54
N GLY A 916 58.39 21.66 32.21
CA GLY A 916 58.91 22.92 31.70
C GLY A 916 60.41 22.85 31.48
N THR A 917 60.86 22.45 30.27
CA THR A 917 62.14 22.95 29.73
C THR A 917 62.10 23.20 28.22
N SER A 918 62.33 24.47 27.86
CA SER A 918 62.70 25.05 26.55
C SER A 918 61.64 25.04 25.44
N GLY A 919 61.35 26.13 24.73
CA GLY A 919 61.93 27.46 24.63
C GLY A 919 61.12 28.28 23.62
N ALA A 920 61.05 29.57 23.86
CA ALA A 920 60.08 30.53 23.34
C ALA A 920 60.32 31.04 21.90
N SER A 921 59.34 31.84 21.45
CA SER A 921 59.38 32.88 20.39
C SER A 921 59.11 32.38 18.96
N SER A 922 58.43 33.09 18.06
CA SER A 922 57.47 34.20 18.03
C SER A 922 57.07 34.39 16.55
N ASP A 923 55.85 34.88 16.30
CA ASP A 923 55.32 35.56 15.09
C ASP A 923 56.22 35.69 13.84
N ASP A 924 55.72 35.33 12.65
CA ASP A 924 55.09 36.31 11.75
C ASP A 924 54.45 35.64 10.52
N GLU A 925 53.37 36.25 10.04
CA GLU A 925 52.71 36.01 8.75
C GLU A 925 53.59 36.52 7.60
N ASN A 926 53.66 35.80 6.47
CA ASN A 926 53.43 36.35 5.11
C ASN A 926 53.91 35.41 3.98
N ASP A 927 53.00 35.21 3.03
CA ASP A 927 53.16 35.45 1.59
C ASP A 927 53.98 34.52 0.68
N ASP A 928 53.41 34.39 -0.53
CA ASP A 928 53.97 33.99 -1.82
C ASP A 928 54.42 32.55 -2.10
N GLY A 929 53.95 32.07 -3.27
CA GLY A 929 54.88 31.59 -4.28
C GLY A 929 54.68 30.15 -4.75
N GLU A 930 54.34 30.05 -6.03
CA GLU A 930 54.18 28.86 -6.88
C GLU A 930 55.48 28.05 -7.10
N ASP A 931 55.30 26.95 -7.84
CA ASP A 931 56.25 26.12 -8.63
C ASP A 931 56.63 24.77 -8.00
N ASP A 932 56.07 23.65 -8.52
CA ASP A 932 56.49 22.89 -9.73
C ASP A 932 57.69 21.99 -9.42
N ASP A 933 57.88 20.77 -9.91
CA ASP A 933 57.17 19.79 -10.73
C ASP A 933 58.03 18.49 -10.60
N ASP A 934 57.66 17.44 -11.31
CA ASP A 934 58.50 16.32 -11.77
C ASP A 934 58.79 15.17 -10.80
N SER A 935 58.15 14.01 -11.05
CA SER A 935 58.67 13.04 -12.05
C SER A 935 58.12 11.63 -11.81
N ALA A 936 57.86 10.98 -12.94
CA ALA A 936 57.25 9.67 -13.12
C ALA A 936 58.20 8.48 -12.84
N SER A 937 57.62 7.27 -12.98
CA SER A 937 58.25 5.96 -13.24
C SER A 937 59.04 5.32 -12.09
N ASP A 938 59.05 4.00 -11.84
CA ASP A 938 58.52 2.85 -12.58
C ASP A 938 58.54 1.60 -11.69
N GLU A 939 57.65 0.65 -12.04
CA GLU A 939 57.84 -0.82 -12.19
C GLU A 939 58.48 -1.63 -11.05
N GLU A 940 57.80 -2.61 -10.43
CA GLU A 940 57.27 -3.91 -10.90
C GLU A 940 58.21 -5.10 -10.65
N GLU A 941 57.55 -6.22 -10.31
CA GLU A 941 57.99 -7.62 -10.34
C GLU A 941 59.13 -8.05 -9.39
N ALA A 942 59.25 -9.30 -8.97
CA ALA A 942 58.44 -10.52 -8.82
C ALA A 942 59.44 -11.53 -8.20
N ASP A 943 58.97 -12.54 -7.47
CA ASP A 943 59.41 -13.91 -7.70
C ASP A 943 58.75 -14.87 -6.70
N ASP A 944 57.95 -15.76 -7.29
CA ASP A 944 57.51 -17.03 -6.77
C ASP A 944 58.70 -17.99 -6.61
N VAL A 945 58.67 -18.87 -5.60
CA VAL A 945 58.96 -20.29 -5.86
C VAL A 945 58.23 -21.19 -4.86
N ASP A 946 57.77 -22.27 -5.45
CA ASP A 946 56.87 -23.33 -5.06
C ASP A 946 57.40 -24.38 -4.07
N ASP A 947 56.41 -25.06 -3.47
CA ASP A 947 56.28 -26.49 -3.15
C ASP A 947 57.19 -27.13 -2.08
N ASP A 948 56.58 -27.73 -1.05
CA ASP A 948 56.40 -29.19 -0.98
C ASP A 948 55.75 -29.67 0.35
N SER A 949 54.80 -30.60 0.19
CA SER A 949 54.51 -31.76 1.05
C SER A 949 53.77 -31.63 2.41
N ASP A 950 52.55 -32.17 2.39
CA ASP A 950 51.95 -33.14 3.32
C ASP A 950 52.36 -33.18 4.81
N ARG A 951 51.38 -32.83 5.66
CA ARG A 951 51.02 -33.56 6.90
C ARG A 951 49.66 -33.10 7.44
N GLU A 952 48.67 -33.98 7.41
CA GLU A 952 47.47 -33.84 8.24
C GLU A 952 47.84 -33.94 9.74
N SER A 953 47.55 -32.89 10.50
CA SER A 953 47.33 -32.97 11.94
C SER A 953 46.21 -32.01 12.35
N THR A 954 45.10 -32.58 12.81
CA THR A 954 44.07 -31.93 13.63
C THR A 954 44.68 -31.30 14.88
N PHE A 955 44.33 -30.05 15.19
CA PHE A 955 44.09 -29.45 16.52
C PHE A 955 43.81 -27.97 16.26
N ASP A 956 42.55 -27.55 16.30
CA ASP A 956 41.85 -27.07 17.49
C ASP A 956 42.55 -25.90 18.19
N GLU A 957 41.71 -24.93 18.51
CA GLU A 957 41.93 -23.80 19.40
C GLU A 957 43.02 -24.05 20.45
N GLU A 958 43.88 -23.06 20.70
CA GLU A 958 43.94 -22.51 22.05
C GLU A 958 44.72 -21.19 22.13
N ALA A 959 44.09 -20.30 22.90
CA ALA A 959 44.51 -18.97 23.27
C ALA A 959 45.46 -18.97 24.48
N ILE A 960 46.23 -17.89 24.66
CA ILE A 960 46.75 -17.44 25.96
C ILE A 960 46.70 -15.89 25.94
N VAL A 961 45.66 -15.21 26.43
CA VAL A 961 45.24 -14.92 27.84
C VAL A 961 46.01 -13.76 28.47
N VAL A 962 45.30 -12.64 28.68
CA VAL A 962 45.41 -11.78 29.89
C VAL A 962 44.00 -11.38 30.34
N THR A 963 43.42 -12.27 31.14
CA THR A 963 42.59 -12.06 32.35
C THR A 963 41.64 -10.85 32.41
N ARG A 964 40.34 -11.13 32.30
CA ARG A 964 39.30 -10.47 33.11
C ARG A 964 38.69 -11.53 34.01
N GLN A 965 38.65 -11.27 35.32
CA GLN A 965 37.96 -12.12 36.29
C GLN A 965 36.50 -12.27 35.89
N GLU A 966 36.07 -13.50 35.61
CA GLU A 966 34.67 -13.89 35.54
C GLU A 966 34.17 -14.16 36.96
N GLU A 967 33.01 -13.60 37.29
CA GLU A 967 32.24 -14.01 38.47
C GLU A 967 31.76 -15.45 38.24
N GLU A 968 32.17 -16.37 39.13
CA GLU A 968 31.54 -17.68 39.26
C GLU A 968 30.06 -17.48 39.65
N VAL A 969 29.17 -17.65 38.69
CA VAL A 969 27.74 -17.85 38.95
C VAL A 969 27.54 -19.35 39.19
N ASP A 970 26.88 -19.69 40.29
CA ASP A 970 26.67 -21.07 40.71
C ASP A 970 25.85 -21.83 39.64
N PRO A 971 26.35 -22.96 39.10
CA PRO A 971 25.62 -23.75 38.11
C PRO A 971 24.29 -24.33 38.65
N GLU A 972 24.08 -24.38 39.98
CA GLU A 972 22.78 -24.73 40.54
C GLU A 972 21.74 -23.60 40.38
N ASP A 973 22.15 -22.33 40.47
CA ASP A 973 21.26 -21.16 40.30
C ASP A 973 20.84 -20.98 38.83
N GLU A 974 21.76 -21.24 37.89
CA GLU A 974 21.45 -21.17 36.47
C GLU A 974 20.52 -22.32 36.03
N ALA A 975 20.71 -23.52 36.59
CA ALA A 975 19.82 -24.65 36.34
C ALA A 975 18.44 -24.48 37.02
N GLU A 976 18.37 -23.83 38.19
CA GLU A 976 17.11 -23.48 38.83
C GLU A 976 16.38 -22.38 38.06
N PHE A 977 17.09 -21.36 37.60
CA PHE A 977 16.55 -20.31 36.74
C PHE A 977 16.04 -20.87 35.40
N GLU A 978 16.80 -21.75 34.75
CA GLU A 978 16.40 -22.33 33.46
C GLU A 978 15.22 -23.30 33.64
N ARG A 979 15.16 -24.02 34.78
CA ARG A 979 14.02 -24.88 35.13
C ARG A 979 12.77 -24.06 35.46
N GLU A 980 12.89 -22.96 36.20
CA GLU A 980 11.78 -22.03 36.47
C GLU A 980 11.33 -21.31 35.21
N TYR A 981 12.26 -20.91 34.33
CA TYR A 981 11.95 -20.28 33.05
C TYR A 981 11.25 -21.25 32.09
N ALA A 982 11.72 -22.50 32.01
CA ALA A 982 11.06 -23.54 31.23
C ALA A 982 9.67 -23.85 31.80
N LYS A 983 9.51 -23.85 33.12
CA LYS A 983 8.21 -24.02 33.79
C LYS A 983 7.27 -22.84 33.48
N MET A 984 7.74 -21.60 33.59
CA MET A 984 6.98 -20.39 33.25
C MET A 984 6.57 -20.34 31.77
N MET A 985 7.46 -20.75 30.87
CA MET A 985 7.16 -20.84 29.43
C MET A 985 6.17 -21.98 29.13
N SER A 986 6.24 -23.10 29.86
CA SER A 986 5.28 -24.19 29.73
C SER A 986 3.89 -23.81 30.28
N GLU A 987 3.82 -23.10 31.41
CA GLU A 987 2.58 -22.56 31.99
C GLU A 987 1.97 -21.45 31.11
N SER A 988 2.81 -20.62 30.45
CA SER A 988 2.36 -19.63 29.46
C SER A 988 1.86 -20.26 28.15
N LEU A 989 2.38 -21.43 27.77
CA LEU A 989 1.92 -22.19 26.60
C LEU A 989 0.67 -23.04 26.89
N GLU A 990 0.50 -23.53 28.12
CA GLU A 990 -0.71 -24.25 28.55
C GLU A 990 -1.89 -23.32 28.83
N SER A 991 -1.66 -22.13 29.38
CA SER A 991 -2.71 -21.09 29.50
C SER A 991 -3.27 -20.64 28.15
N ARG A 992 -2.43 -20.57 27.11
CA ARG A 992 -2.87 -20.26 25.73
C ARG A 992 -3.53 -21.43 24.98
N LYS A 993 -3.46 -22.67 25.49
CA LYS A 993 -4.15 -23.83 24.89
C LYS A 993 -5.64 -23.89 25.23
N PHE A 994 -6.10 -23.15 26.24
CA PHE A 994 -7.52 -23.10 26.63
C PHE A 994 -8.22 -21.76 26.33
N GLU A 995 -7.49 -20.73 25.89
CA GLU A 995 -8.11 -19.50 25.38
C GLU A 995 -8.66 -19.70 23.95
N ARG A 996 -9.96 -19.98 23.85
CA ARG A 996 -10.69 -19.76 22.60
C ARG A 996 -10.72 -18.26 22.32
N LYS A 997 -9.96 -17.81 21.32
CA LYS A 997 -10.14 -16.49 20.69
C LYS A 997 -11.60 -16.32 20.29
N GLN A 998 -12.32 -15.39 20.95
CA GLN A 998 -13.57 -14.86 20.44
C GLN A 998 -13.25 -13.99 19.22
N LEU A 999 -13.72 -14.41 18.05
CA LEU A 999 -13.88 -13.50 16.92
C LEU A 999 -15.06 -12.59 17.24
N PHE A 1000 -14.81 -11.29 17.33
CA PHE A 1000 -15.85 -10.27 17.31
C PHE A 1000 -16.07 -9.87 15.85
N ASP A 1001 -17.11 -10.44 15.24
CA ASP A 1001 -17.65 -10.05 13.94
C ASP A 1001 -19.10 -9.65 14.21
N VAL A 1002 -19.45 -8.38 14.00
CA VAL A 1002 -20.83 -7.88 14.14
C VAL A 1002 -21.48 -7.96 12.76
N PRO A 1003 -22.40 -8.91 12.52
CA PRO A 1003 -23.14 -8.97 11.28
C PRO A 1003 -24.28 -7.95 11.35
N LEU A 1004 -24.31 -7.01 10.40
CA LEU A 1004 -25.48 -6.18 10.13
C LEU A 1004 -26.69 -7.08 9.78
N PRO A 1005 -27.85 -6.95 10.45
CA PRO A 1005 -29.02 -7.76 10.14
C PRO A 1005 -29.61 -7.39 8.76
N VAL A 1006 -29.24 -8.14 7.73
CA VAL A 1006 -29.98 -8.16 6.46
C VAL A 1006 -31.23 -9.00 6.67
N ARG A 1007 -32.38 -8.35 6.84
CA ARG A 1007 -33.68 -9.05 6.78
C ARG A 1007 -34.03 -9.36 5.32
N PRO A 1008 -34.42 -10.61 5.01
CA PRO A 1008 -34.74 -11.05 3.66
C PRO A 1008 -36.12 -10.56 3.21
N LYS A 1009 -36.23 -10.21 1.93
CA LYS A 1009 -37.51 -10.10 1.22
C LYS A 1009 -38.10 -11.50 1.05
N ASN A 1010 -39.30 -11.74 1.58
CA ASN A 1010 -40.26 -12.60 0.91
C ASN A 1010 -41.68 -12.04 1.06
N ARG A 1011 -42.40 -12.15 -0.05
CA ARG A 1011 -43.71 -11.58 -0.36
C ARG A 1011 -44.78 -12.62 -0.06
N GLU A 1012 -45.79 -12.30 0.75
CA GLU A 1012 -47.21 -12.54 0.47
C GLU A 1012 -48.14 -11.93 1.55
N SER A 1013 -49.31 -11.48 1.06
CA SER A 1013 -50.51 -10.85 1.64
C SER A 1013 -50.95 -11.34 3.03
N SER A 1014 -51.62 -10.58 3.91
CA SER A 1014 -52.82 -9.72 3.72
C SER A 1014 -53.20 -8.95 5.02
N THR A 1015 -53.82 -7.78 4.83
CA THR A 1015 -54.89 -7.11 5.63
C THR A 1015 -54.66 -6.61 7.07
N ALA A 1016 -54.88 -5.28 7.23
CA ALA A 1016 -55.54 -4.52 8.33
C ALA A 1016 -55.01 -4.72 9.77
N SER A 1017 -54.87 -3.73 10.66
CA SER A 1017 -55.39 -2.37 10.85
C SER A 1017 -54.67 -1.82 12.10
N GLU A 1018 -54.35 -0.53 12.16
CA GLU A 1018 -54.06 0.12 13.46
C GLU A 1018 -55.34 0.14 14.32
N PRO A 1019 -55.21 0.01 15.65
CA PRO A 1019 -55.31 1.22 16.46
C PRO A 1019 -54.38 1.29 17.67
N SER A 1020 -54.18 2.54 18.10
CA SER A 1020 -53.62 3.01 19.37
C SER A 1020 -54.27 2.43 20.63
N SER A 1021 -53.49 2.07 21.65
CA SER A 1021 -53.76 2.35 23.08
C SER A 1021 -52.63 1.83 23.99
N ALA A 1022 -52.54 2.44 25.17
CA ALA A 1022 -51.48 2.34 26.16
C ALA A 1022 -51.51 1.06 27.02
N GLN A 1023 -50.33 0.72 27.55
CA GLN A 1023 -50.02 -0.04 28.78
C GLN A 1023 -50.74 -1.37 29.05
N GLU A 1024 -49.97 -2.47 29.08
CA GLU A 1024 -50.05 -3.51 30.11
C GLU A 1024 -48.75 -4.36 30.11
N GLU A 1025 -48.04 -4.37 31.25
CA GLU A 1025 -46.93 -5.29 31.54
C GLU A 1025 -47.46 -6.72 31.74
N PRO A 1026 -46.82 -7.77 31.19
CA PRO A 1026 -47.11 -9.15 31.61
C PRO A 1026 -46.26 -9.54 32.83
N PRO A 1027 -46.77 -10.45 33.69
CA PRO A 1027 -46.21 -10.73 35.01
C PRO A 1027 -44.94 -11.59 34.95
N ALA A 1028 -44.16 -11.49 36.02
CA ALA A 1028 -42.87 -12.14 36.25
C ALA A 1028 -42.86 -13.66 35.98
N GLY A 1029 -42.29 -14.06 34.84
CA GLY A 1029 -41.73 -15.40 34.65
C GLY A 1029 -40.33 -15.45 35.26
N HIS A 1030 -40.13 -16.28 36.29
CA HIS A 1030 -38.88 -16.42 37.06
C HIS A 1030 -37.79 -17.24 36.34
N THR A 1031 -37.75 -17.23 35.00
CA THR A 1031 -36.81 -18.04 34.20
C THR A 1031 -36.22 -17.23 33.03
N MET A 1032 -34.89 -17.27 32.88
CA MET A 1032 -34.14 -16.74 31.73
C MET A 1032 -33.74 -17.89 30.80
N ALA A 1033 -33.97 -17.74 29.48
CA ALA A 1033 -33.64 -18.75 28.48
C ALA A 1033 -32.22 -18.56 27.93
N PHE A 1034 -31.39 -19.61 28.00
CA PHE A 1034 -30.01 -19.65 27.56
C PHE A 1034 -29.86 -20.63 26.39
N SER A 1035 -29.17 -20.25 25.31
CA SER A 1035 -28.89 -21.18 24.20
C SER A 1035 -27.60 -21.97 24.43
N LEU A 1036 -27.72 -23.21 24.91
CA LEU A 1036 -26.61 -24.12 25.12
C LEU A 1036 -26.17 -24.77 23.78
N LEU A 1037 -24.96 -24.47 23.32
CA LEU A 1037 -24.36 -25.20 22.20
C LEU A 1037 -23.96 -26.62 22.63
N THR A 1038 -24.60 -27.63 22.05
CA THR A 1038 -24.23 -29.04 22.22
C THR A 1038 -23.63 -29.59 20.92
N LYS A 1039 -22.59 -30.42 21.05
CA LYS A 1039 -21.88 -31.03 19.92
C LYS A 1039 -22.31 -32.49 19.78
N ARG A 1040 -23.12 -32.80 18.76
CA ARG A 1040 -23.44 -34.18 18.36
C ARG A 1040 -22.80 -34.43 16.99
N GLY A 1041 -21.58 -34.98 17.00
CA GLY A 1041 -20.77 -35.16 15.80
C GLY A 1041 -20.04 -33.89 15.33
N ASN A 1042 -19.81 -33.75 14.02
CA ASN A 1042 -19.05 -32.64 13.42
C ASN A 1042 -19.88 -31.38 13.12
N ARG A 1043 -21.13 -31.30 13.58
CA ARG A 1043 -21.97 -30.10 13.52
C ARG A 1043 -22.43 -29.68 14.92
N GLN A 1044 -22.37 -28.38 15.19
CA GLN A 1044 -22.84 -27.78 16.44
C GLN A 1044 -24.35 -27.50 16.35
N GLN A 1045 -25.11 -27.82 17.41
CA GLN A 1045 -26.53 -27.49 17.54
C GLN A 1045 -26.76 -26.68 18.82
N THR A 1046 -27.44 -25.55 18.71
CA THR A 1046 -27.90 -24.74 19.83
C THR A 1046 -29.21 -25.30 20.39
N ARG A 1047 -29.27 -25.47 21.71
CA ARG A 1047 -30.47 -25.93 22.44
C ARG A 1047 -30.79 -24.93 23.56
N THR A 1048 -31.98 -24.37 23.56
CA THR A 1048 -32.42 -23.42 24.60
C THR A 1048 -32.70 -24.16 25.92
N VAL A 1049 -32.12 -23.68 27.01
CA VAL A 1049 -32.23 -24.16 28.39
C VAL A 1049 -32.70 -23.00 29.24
N GLU A 1050 -33.84 -23.15 29.90
CA GLU A 1050 -34.41 -22.13 30.77
C GLU A 1050 -33.88 -22.34 32.19
N LEU A 1051 -33.16 -21.35 32.74
CA LEU A 1051 -32.69 -21.37 34.13
C LEU A 1051 -33.45 -20.33 34.96
N PRO A 1052 -33.71 -20.62 36.24
CA PRO A 1052 -34.29 -19.66 37.17
C PRO A 1052 -33.49 -18.36 37.31
N SER A 1053 -34.19 -17.23 37.40
CA SER A 1053 -33.60 -15.88 37.45
C SER A 1053 -32.77 -15.58 38.71
N ASP A 1054 -32.87 -16.44 39.72
CA ASP A 1054 -32.14 -16.43 40.99
C ASP A 1054 -30.89 -17.32 40.97
N SER A 1055 -30.59 -18.01 39.87
CA SER A 1055 -29.34 -18.78 39.77
C SER A 1055 -28.12 -17.85 39.80
N THR A 1056 -27.03 -18.28 40.45
CA THR A 1056 -25.78 -17.51 40.57
C THR A 1056 -25.24 -17.07 39.20
N PHE A 1057 -25.42 -17.90 38.17
CA PHE A 1057 -25.07 -17.58 36.79
C PHE A 1057 -25.97 -16.49 36.18
N ALA A 1058 -27.29 -16.55 36.39
CA ALA A 1058 -28.24 -15.52 35.97
C ALA A 1058 -27.96 -14.16 36.64
N ILE A 1059 -27.65 -14.17 37.94
CA ILE A 1059 -27.33 -12.95 38.70
C ILE A 1059 -25.98 -12.35 38.25
N ALA A 1060 -24.94 -13.17 38.07
CA ALA A 1060 -23.64 -12.70 37.60
C ALA A 1060 -23.73 -12.08 36.20
N MET A 1061 -24.48 -12.70 35.29
CA MET A 1061 -24.70 -12.17 33.94
C MET A 1061 -25.55 -10.89 33.95
N LYS A 1062 -26.56 -10.81 34.82
CA LYS A 1062 -27.38 -9.59 34.98
C LYS A 1062 -26.54 -8.43 35.51
N ASN A 1063 -25.65 -8.69 36.47
CA ASN A 1063 -24.71 -7.70 37.00
C ASN A 1063 -23.68 -7.27 35.95
N GLN A 1064 -23.15 -8.20 35.16
CA GLN A 1064 -22.21 -7.88 34.07
C GLN A 1064 -22.90 -7.06 32.98
N GLN A 1065 -24.12 -7.42 32.59
CA GLN A 1065 -24.90 -6.69 31.59
C GLN A 1065 -25.34 -5.31 32.11
N GLN A 1066 -25.55 -5.16 33.41
CA GLN A 1066 -25.82 -3.86 34.03
C GLN A 1066 -24.55 -2.99 34.06
N ALA A 1067 -23.39 -3.56 34.39
CA ALA A 1067 -22.10 -2.87 34.36
C ALA A 1067 -21.71 -2.41 32.94
N GLU A 1068 -21.87 -3.26 31.92
CA GLU A 1068 -21.65 -2.88 30.51
C GLU A 1068 -22.61 -1.79 30.05
N ARG A 1069 -23.87 -1.82 30.53
CA ARG A 1069 -24.87 -0.79 30.18
C ARG A 1069 -24.56 0.55 30.87
N GLU A 1070 -24.04 0.51 32.10
CA GLU A 1070 -23.53 1.69 32.82
C GLU A 1070 -22.24 2.23 32.17
N GLU A 1071 -21.37 1.37 31.66
CA GLU A 1071 -20.16 1.76 30.91
C GLU A 1071 -20.53 2.36 29.56
N GLN A 1072 -21.46 1.76 28.81
CA GLN A 1072 -22.01 2.33 27.59
C GLN A 1072 -22.73 3.66 27.83
N GLN A 1073 -23.46 3.81 28.94
CA GLN A 1073 -24.06 5.09 29.33
C GLN A 1073 -23.00 6.12 29.73
N ARG A 1074 -21.91 5.70 30.38
CA ARG A 1074 -20.76 6.57 30.66
C ARG A 1074 -20.08 7.04 29.39
N ILE A 1075 -19.82 6.14 28.44
CA ILE A 1075 -19.25 6.48 27.12
C ILE A 1075 -20.21 7.38 26.35
N LYS A 1076 -21.52 7.07 26.36
CA LYS A 1076 -22.55 7.89 25.70
C LYS A 1076 -22.63 9.28 26.33
N ASN A 1077 -22.56 9.40 27.65
CA ASN A 1077 -22.49 10.70 28.34
C ASN A 1077 -21.16 11.43 28.08
N LEU A 1078 -20.05 10.70 27.93
CA LEU A 1078 -18.76 11.30 27.56
C LEU A 1078 -18.83 11.89 26.15
N VAL A 1079 -19.42 11.15 25.20
CA VAL A 1079 -19.60 11.58 23.81
C VAL A 1079 -20.60 12.73 23.71
N LEU A 1080 -21.73 12.67 24.45
CA LEU A 1080 -22.67 13.78 24.55
C LEU A 1080 -22.04 15.03 25.19
N ASN A 1081 -21.20 14.87 26.22
CA ASN A 1081 -20.48 15.99 26.83
C ASN A 1081 -19.38 16.55 25.91
N TYR A 1082 -18.78 15.72 25.06
CA TYR A 1082 -17.81 16.17 24.07
C TYR A 1082 -18.49 17.02 22.97
N ASP A 1083 -19.69 16.61 22.53
CA ASP A 1083 -20.51 17.37 21.56
C ASP A 1083 -21.13 18.65 22.17
N LEU A 1084 -21.39 18.68 23.49
CA LEU A 1084 -21.85 19.87 24.21
C LEU A 1084 -20.71 20.87 24.48
N GLN A 1085 -19.50 20.40 24.82
CA GLN A 1085 -18.32 21.26 24.98
C GLN A 1085 -17.81 21.85 23.66
N GLN A 1086 -18.15 21.24 22.52
CA GLN A 1086 -17.81 21.78 21.20
C GLN A 1086 -18.85 22.78 20.66
N ASN A 1087 -20.03 22.90 21.29
CA ASN A 1087 -21.13 23.76 20.84
C ASN A 1087 -21.55 24.87 21.82
N ASP A 1088 -21.06 24.87 23.07
CA ASP A 1088 -21.24 25.98 24.03
C ASP A 1088 -19.89 26.57 24.44
N ASP A 1089 -19.36 27.47 23.60
CA ASP A 1089 -18.61 28.63 24.11
C ASP A 1089 -19.18 29.89 23.43
N PRO A 1090 -20.02 30.67 24.12
CA PRO A 1090 -20.54 31.96 23.67
C PRO A 1090 -19.57 33.12 24.00
N ASP A 1091 -19.47 34.06 23.06
CA ASP A 1091 -19.09 35.48 23.18
C ASP A 1091 -18.20 35.95 24.36
N GLY A 1092 -16.95 36.29 24.03
CA GLY A 1092 -16.43 37.67 24.05
C GLY A 1092 -16.09 38.36 25.39
N HIS A 1093 -14.81 38.73 25.56
CA HIS A 1093 -14.41 40.08 26.00
C HIS A 1093 -12.95 40.42 25.56
N GLU A 1094 -12.88 41.38 24.61
CA GLU A 1094 -11.94 42.53 24.50
C GLU A 1094 -10.40 42.37 24.59
N ARG A 1095 -9.75 42.41 23.40
CA ARG A 1095 -8.62 43.28 22.89
C ARG A 1095 -7.46 43.75 23.84
N PRO A 1096 -6.25 44.07 23.31
CA PRO A 1096 -5.93 44.40 21.91
C PRO A 1096 -4.69 43.72 21.30
N THR A 1097 -4.79 43.53 19.98
CA THR A 1097 -3.66 43.45 19.06
C THR A 1097 -2.92 44.78 18.99
N THR A 1098 -1.60 44.76 19.17
CA THR A 1098 -0.71 45.82 18.68
C THR A 1098 0.11 45.26 17.52
N TYR A 1099 -0.37 45.54 16.31
CA TYR A 1099 0.50 45.59 15.13
C TYR A 1099 1.33 46.87 15.23
N TYR A 1100 2.66 46.75 15.18
CA TYR A 1100 3.51 47.89 14.82
C TYR A 1100 4.29 47.58 13.54
N HIS A 1101 4.13 48.51 12.61
CA HIS A 1101 4.77 48.65 11.33
C HIS A 1101 6.30 48.59 11.41
N ASN A 1102 6.91 47.93 10.42
CA ASN A 1102 8.27 48.21 9.97
C ASN A 1102 8.36 49.66 9.46
N ARG A 1103 9.28 50.45 10.03
CA ARG A 1103 9.81 51.67 9.41
C ARG A 1103 11.31 51.76 9.64
N LEU A 1104 12.08 51.77 8.55
CA LEU A 1104 13.51 52.04 8.53
C LEU A 1104 13.79 53.48 8.97
N GLU A 1105 14.75 53.67 9.88
CA GLU A 1105 15.59 54.87 9.92
C GLU A 1105 17.07 54.49 10.10
N ARG A 1106 17.91 55.11 9.26
CA ARG A 1106 19.37 55.05 9.25
C ARG A 1106 19.94 55.96 10.34
N SER A 1107 20.98 55.51 11.04
CA SER A 1107 22.12 56.38 11.38
C SER A 1107 23.41 55.58 11.62
N ASN A 1108 24.49 56.09 11.04
CA ASN A 1108 25.89 55.64 11.09
C ASN A 1108 26.54 55.91 12.47
N LYS A 1109 27.48 55.05 12.92
CA LYS A 1109 28.96 55.26 12.94
C LYS A 1109 29.68 54.40 14.02
N ASP A 1110 30.71 53.69 13.56
CA ASP A 1110 31.97 53.28 14.20
C ASP A 1110 32.03 52.81 15.67
N ARG A 1111 32.40 51.54 15.87
CA ARG A 1111 33.73 51.11 16.34
C ARG A 1111 33.83 49.58 16.39
N GLY A 1112 34.82 49.04 15.67
CA GLY A 1112 35.20 47.63 15.79
C GLY A 1112 35.88 47.34 17.14
N GLN A 1113 35.60 46.18 17.71
CA GLN A 1113 36.46 45.56 18.72
C GLN A 1113 36.35 44.04 18.67
N ARG A 1114 37.52 43.42 18.68
CA ARG A 1114 37.83 41.99 18.53
C ARG A 1114 37.07 41.14 19.56
N ILE A 1115 36.45 40.06 19.09
CA ILE A 1115 35.78 39.06 19.91
C ILE A 1115 36.83 38.21 20.63
N ARG A 1116 37.00 38.42 21.94
CA ARG A 1116 37.62 37.42 22.83
C ARG A 1116 36.56 36.38 23.16
N LYS A 1117 36.89 35.09 22.99
CA LYS A 1117 36.12 33.98 23.59
C LYS A 1117 36.15 34.16 25.11
N LEU A 1118 35.00 34.42 25.74
CA LEU A 1118 34.86 34.34 27.19
C LEU A 1118 34.95 32.86 27.61
N GLN A 1119 35.77 32.57 28.61
CA GLN A 1119 35.75 31.29 29.31
C GLN A 1119 34.78 31.36 30.49
N LEU A 1120 34.18 30.23 30.84
CA LEU A 1120 33.18 30.09 31.92
C LEU A 1120 33.71 30.47 33.32
N SER A 1121 35.01 30.77 33.45
CA SER A 1121 35.67 31.28 34.65
C SER A 1121 35.41 32.76 34.93
N ASP A 1122 34.85 33.51 33.98
CA ASP A 1122 34.81 34.98 34.04
C ASP A 1122 33.51 35.55 34.63
N VAL A 1123 32.72 34.74 35.35
CA VAL A 1123 31.47 35.19 35.98
C VAL A 1123 31.65 35.19 37.50
N ASP A 1124 31.64 36.39 38.10
CA ASP A 1124 31.49 36.58 39.54
C ASP A 1124 30.06 36.19 39.95
N TRP A 1125 29.92 35.20 40.85
CA TRP A 1125 28.65 34.65 41.31
C TRP A 1125 28.35 35.08 42.75
N THR A 1126 28.07 36.36 42.96
CA THR A 1126 27.37 36.84 44.16
C THR A 1126 25.89 37.06 43.89
#